data_AF-A0A2Z6CV56-F1
#
_entry.id   AF-A0A2Z6CV56-F1
#
_cell.length_a   1.000
_cell.length_b   1.000
_cell.length_c   1.000
_cell.angle_alpha   90.00
_cell.angle_beta   90.00
_cell.angle_gamma   90.00
#
_symmetry.space_group_name_H-M   'P 1'
#
loop_
_entity.id
_entity.type
_entity.pdbx_description
1 polymer ?
#
loop_
_entity_poly.entity_id
_entity_poly.type
_entity_poly.pdbx_seq_one_letter_code
_entity_poly.pdbx_strand_id
1 'polypeptide(L)'
;MTSQEIVIWLQEHTTLGILSSAALNAIAQVLEERTLPQGSNLVSAGIPPEALYILKDGQIESDTSNKSNFALACGFLPGAVINLKELLLDELTPSTIIALTECQIWVIPASEFRTLASQYPEITQALSRSLAQELAQVTSALTYEQERSVALRPYLVTKAQRGIVGTSRYAVRLREQIREAAADRKSVEIFGEPGLEKDNIAALIHYGSPKRREPIIKINCGILQTSGIDLFGRAGGKPGLLEWLGEGTLVLNNIQELPPELLPAMVQLIKTGTYNPVTRTGEPTAAPRSSQARILIISEKTQSKIERCVGRVIKVPPVRVRKTDIKAQVEYYISLYVRSRGLPKPHVTPEALRRLQSYDFPGNLKELKNLVERAIVQAGVRQELTEEIFWSAQTKKKEFRVNLLNSYPGLRKFLRSDWWPDRINYGFTVVVFPILIAVLFVGPQTRDRNFALNLFWAWWWPFFLLIFPFLGRVWCSVCPFMIYGEITQKLSLWLFPRQLKRWPREKAEKWGGWFLFGLFTLIFLWEELWHLENTAYLSACLLLLITAGAMIFSAIFERRFWCRYLCPIGGMNGLFAKLSMTELRAQQGICSATCTTYQCYKGGPQKGEGMETNGCPLYSHPAQLEDNRDCVLCMTCLKACPHRSVEFNLRPPGIELWTTHVPRKYEVALLFLLWGGVYLHRLPQLQSYLGLQLDLNDFWQHLGLSLLVLLIPAAVAWVGYGLIKLFNFQRKPKSFTELAYSYLPLVLGGNLAHYLHLGLAEGGRILPVTLATFGLNSEHLPVLIAHPAVISFLQDATLIFSVLLTIVLTQKIARQPLRSLFWQHLATIGLAASMRVLIVF
;
A
#
# COMPACT_ATOMS: atom_id res chain seq x y z
N MET A 1 41.76 -59.27 51.27
CA MET A 1 40.36 -59.69 51.41
C MET A 1 40.28 -61.16 51.07
N THR A 2 39.47 -61.95 51.78
CA THR A 2 39.18 -63.35 51.39
C THR A 2 38.43 -63.37 50.06
N SER A 3 38.48 -64.48 49.30
CA SER A 3 37.77 -64.58 48.00
C SER A 3 36.25 -64.32 48.15
N GLN A 4 35.65 -64.72 49.28
CA GLN A 4 34.25 -64.41 49.60
C GLN A 4 34.01 -62.92 49.88
N GLU A 5 34.90 -62.24 50.60
CA GLU A 5 34.81 -60.79 50.82
C GLU A 5 34.91 -59.98 49.51
N ILE A 6 35.76 -60.42 48.57
CA ILE A 6 35.89 -59.77 47.25
C ILE A 6 34.59 -59.92 46.46
N VAL A 7 33.98 -61.11 46.47
CA VAL A 7 32.70 -61.34 45.77
C VAL A 7 31.59 -60.48 46.33
N ILE A 8 31.45 -60.40 47.66
CA ILE A 8 30.46 -59.53 48.31
C ILE A 8 30.72 -58.06 47.93
N TRP A 9 31.99 -57.63 47.94
CA TRP A 9 32.34 -56.27 47.56
C TRP A 9 31.96 -55.96 46.11
N LEU A 10 32.29 -56.85 45.17
CA LEU A 10 31.93 -56.71 43.75
C LEU A 10 30.41 -56.64 43.56
N GLN A 11 29.63 -57.40 44.33
CA GLN A 11 28.17 -57.38 44.28
C GLN A 11 27.58 -56.05 44.74
N GLU A 12 28.11 -55.50 45.82
CA GLU A 12 27.55 -54.30 46.45
C GLU A 12 28.05 -52.99 45.82
N HIS A 13 29.27 -52.99 45.25
CA HIS A 13 29.97 -51.76 44.88
C HIS A 13 30.22 -51.62 43.37
N THR A 14 29.96 -52.63 42.54
CA THR A 14 30.22 -52.55 41.09
C THR A 14 29.00 -52.88 40.23
N THR A 15 29.04 -52.49 38.95
CA THR A 15 28.03 -52.87 37.96
C THR A 15 28.01 -54.37 37.65
N LEU A 16 28.99 -55.13 38.15
CA LEU A 16 29.08 -56.59 37.99
C LEU A 16 28.17 -57.34 38.98
N GLY A 17 27.52 -56.68 39.95
CA GLY A 17 26.59 -57.33 40.89
C GLY A 17 25.37 -58.00 40.26
N ILE A 18 25.14 -57.76 38.96
CA ILE A 18 24.09 -58.42 38.16
C ILE A 18 24.48 -59.86 37.77
N LEU A 19 25.76 -60.23 37.88
CA LEU A 19 26.28 -61.56 37.50
C LEU A 19 25.99 -62.63 38.55
N SER A 20 25.99 -63.90 38.14
CA SER A 20 25.81 -65.01 39.07
C SER A 20 26.97 -65.11 40.06
N SER A 21 26.73 -65.73 41.21
CA SER A 21 27.78 -66.00 42.21
C SER A 21 28.91 -66.87 41.63
N ALA A 22 28.65 -67.69 40.61
CA ALA A 22 29.67 -68.50 39.95
C ALA A 22 30.63 -67.64 39.12
N ALA A 23 30.12 -66.70 38.31
CA ALA A 23 30.96 -65.80 37.52
C ALA A 23 31.73 -64.80 38.39
N LEU A 24 31.12 -64.30 39.47
CA LEU A 24 31.80 -63.39 40.39
C LEU A 24 32.94 -64.08 41.16
N ASN A 25 32.75 -65.34 41.56
CA ASN A 25 33.83 -66.14 42.14
C ASN A 25 34.98 -66.33 41.14
N ALA A 26 34.68 -66.60 39.86
CA ALA A 26 35.69 -66.76 38.82
C ALA A 26 36.45 -65.44 38.57
N ILE A 27 35.75 -64.30 38.56
CA ILE A 27 36.38 -62.97 38.47
C ILE A 27 37.28 -62.72 39.69
N ALA A 28 36.80 -63.02 40.90
CA ALA A 28 37.54 -62.78 42.14
C ALA A 28 38.86 -63.57 42.23
N GLN A 29 38.97 -64.71 41.55
CA GLN A 29 40.19 -65.53 41.51
C GLN A 29 41.30 -64.95 40.62
N VAL A 30 40.94 -64.08 39.68
CA VAL A 30 41.83 -63.55 38.63
C VAL A 30 42.17 -62.07 38.86
N LEU A 31 41.60 -61.44 39.89
CA LEU A 31 41.88 -60.04 40.21
C LEU A 31 43.29 -59.86 40.80
N GLU A 32 44.09 -59.01 40.15
CA GLU A 32 45.36 -58.53 40.69
C GLU A 32 45.18 -57.13 41.29
N GLU A 33 45.62 -56.94 42.54
CA GLU A 33 45.61 -55.62 43.18
C GLU A 33 46.86 -54.81 42.81
N ARG A 34 46.66 -53.58 42.34
CA ARG A 34 47.74 -52.63 42.03
C ARG A 34 47.44 -51.27 42.64
N THR A 35 48.51 -50.57 43.02
CA THR A 35 48.45 -49.19 43.49
C THR A 35 48.90 -48.27 42.38
N LEU A 36 48.07 -47.27 42.08
CA LEU A 36 48.30 -46.29 41.03
C LEU A 36 48.64 -44.94 41.67
N PRO A 37 49.85 -44.38 41.47
CA PRO A 37 50.24 -43.11 42.07
C PRO A 37 49.50 -41.92 41.44
N GLN A 38 49.34 -40.85 42.21
CA GLN A 38 48.72 -39.61 41.75
C GLN A 38 49.41 -39.06 40.49
N GLY A 39 48.61 -38.61 39.52
CA GLY A 39 49.06 -38.01 38.26
C GLY A 39 49.47 -39.01 37.18
N SER A 40 49.39 -40.32 37.45
CA SER A 40 49.70 -41.34 36.44
C SER A 40 48.47 -41.66 35.56
N ASN A 41 48.75 -42.04 34.31
CA ASN A 41 47.71 -42.45 33.37
C ASN A 41 47.36 -43.94 33.60
N LEU A 42 46.09 -44.21 33.87
CA LEU A 42 45.55 -45.56 33.95
C LEU A 42 45.29 -46.13 32.54
N VAL A 43 44.72 -45.31 31.66
CA VAL A 43 44.37 -45.65 30.28
C VAL A 43 44.71 -44.47 29.39
N SER A 44 45.21 -44.73 28.17
CA SER A 44 45.43 -43.70 27.14
C SER A 44 44.43 -43.86 26.01
N ALA A 45 43.89 -42.76 25.47
CA ALA A 45 42.91 -42.78 24.39
C ALA A 45 43.49 -43.37 23.07
N GLY A 46 42.67 -44.10 22.33
CA GLY A 46 42.98 -44.58 20.96
C GLY A 46 43.84 -45.83 20.89
N ILE A 47 44.04 -46.55 22.00
CA ILE A 47 44.80 -47.80 22.08
C ILE A 47 43.84 -48.94 22.44
N PRO A 48 44.03 -50.19 21.99
CA PRO A 48 43.23 -51.31 22.47
C PRO A 48 43.37 -51.46 23.99
N PRO A 49 42.28 -51.77 24.72
CA PRO A 49 42.35 -51.93 26.17
C PRO A 49 43.23 -53.11 26.56
N GLU A 50 44.24 -52.85 27.40
CA GLU A 50 45.19 -53.88 27.86
C GLU A 50 44.62 -54.76 28.98
N ALA A 51 43.72 -54.21 29.79
CA ALA A 51 43.09 -54.87 30.91
C ALA A 51 41.74 -54.22 31.28
N LEU A 52 40.93 -54.96 32.02
CA LEU A 52 39.78 -54.46 32.75
C LEU A 52 40.27 -53.91 34.09
N TYR A 53 39.84 -52.70 34.46
CA TYR A 53 40.21 -52.09 35.73
C TYR A 53 38.98 -51.86 36.59
N ILE A 54 39.08 -52.14 37.90
CA ILE A 54 38.04 -51.85 38.88
C ILE A 54 38.65 -50.92 39.93
N LEU A 55 38.08 -49.74 40.12
CA LEU A 55 38.54 -48.79 41.12
C LEU A 55 38.06 -49.23 42.50
N LYS A 56 38.97 -49.57 43.41
CA LYS A 56 38.63 -49.99 44.78
C LYS A 56 38.58 -48.81 45.74
N ASP A 57 39.55 -47.89 45.63
CA ASP A 57 39.62 -46.66 46.43
C ASP A 57 40.42 -45.57 45.69
N GLY A 58 40.16 -44.30 45.98
CA GLY A 58 40.77 -43.14 45.32
C GLY A 58 39.87 -42.45 44.27
N GLN A 59 40.43 -41.47 43.56
CA GLN A 59 39.74 -40.69 42.53
C GLN A 59 40.53 -40.68 41.21
N ILE A 60 39.83 -41.00 40.13
CA ILE A 60 40.35 -40.92 38.76
C ILE A 60 39.39 -40.07 37.91
N GLU A 61 39.91 -39.41 36.87
CA GLU A 61 39.14 -38.55 35.97
C GLU A 61 39.53 -38.78 34.51
N SER A 62 38.56 -38.68 33.60
CA SER A 62 38.82 -38.71 32.16
C SER A 62 39.30 -37.35 31.66
N ASP A 63 40.49 -37.29 31.06
CA ASP A 63 41.03 -36.09 30.40
C ASP A 63 40.42 -35.93 28.99
N THR A 64 39.63 -34.86 28.81
CA THR A 64 38.96 -34.54 27.55
C THR A 64 39.71 -33.41 26.81
N SER A 65 40.86 -33.72 26.22
CA SER A 65 41.62 -32.75 25.41
C SER A 65 41.12 -32.62 23.95
N ASN A 66 40.11 -33.40 23.53
CA ASN A 66 39.59 -33.37 22.16
C ASN A 66 38.41 -32.37 21.99
N LYS A 67 38.68 -31.23 21.36
CA LYS A 67 37.83 -30.02 21.25
C LYS A 67 36.51 -30.15 20.46
N SER A 68 36.05 -31.35 20.09
CA SER A 68 34.87 -31.52 19.23
C SER A 68 33.61 -32.03 19.95
N ASN A 69 33.70 -32.51 21.19
CA ASN A 69 32.55 -32.91 21.99
C ASN A 69 32.70 -32.34 23.40
N PHE A 70 31.83 -31.39 23.77
CA PHE A 70 31.62 -30.99 25.17
C PHE A 70 30.89 -32.14 25.90
N ALA A 71 31.61 -33.21 26.22
CA ALA A 71 31.23 -34.14 27.27
C ALA A 71 32.10 -33.80 28.49
N LEU A 72 31.47 -33.68 29.65
CA LEU A 72 32.11 -33.32 30.91
C LEU A 72 33.31 -34.23 31.20
N ALA A 73 34.37 -33.66 31.81
CA ALA A 73 35.35 -34.49 32.52
C ALA A 73 34.58 -35.27 33.60
N CYS A 74 34.57 -36.60 33.49
CA CYS A 74 33.85 -37.47 34.39
C CYS A 74 34.83 -37.96 35.47
N GLY A 75 34.62 -37.53 36.71
CA GLY A 75 35.23 -38.16 37.87
C GLY A 75 34.56 -39.52 38.12
N PHE A 76 35.36 -40.56 38.33
CA PHE A 76 34.87 -41.89 38.67
C PHE A 76 35.00 -42.13 40.18
N LEU A 77 33.97 -42.76 40.76
CA LEU A 77 33.94 -43.12 42.17
C LEU A 77 34.44 -44.57 42.37
N PRO A 78 34.91 -44.93 43.58
CA PRO A 78 35.15 -46.32 43.96
C PRO A 78 33.97 -47.22 43.58
N GLY A 79 34.27 -48.34 42.93
CA GLY A 79 33.30 -49.25 42.32
C GLY A 79 33.21 -49.18 40.79
N ALA A 80 33.81 -48.16 40.17
CA ALA A 80 33.81 -48.00 38.72
C ALA A 80 34.58 -49.13 38.01
N VAL A 81 33.96 -49.71 36.97
CA VAL A 81 34.56 -50.72 36.09
C VAL A 81 34.91 -50.08 34.76
N ILE A 82 36.18 -50.15 34.37
CA ILE A 82 36.78 -49.40 33.26
C ILE A 82 37.22 -50.41 32.20
N ASN A 83 37.07 -50.03 30.92
CA ASN A 83 37.33 -50.85 29.73
C ASN A 83 36.40 -52.06 29.54
N LEU A 84 35.33 -52.20 30.33
CA LEU A 84 34.41 -53.34 30.25
C LEU A 84 33.76 -53.44 28.86
N LYS A 85 33.25 -52.32 28.35
CA LYS A 85 32.60 -52.25 27.04
C LYS A 85 33.63 -52.47 25.93
N GLU A 86 34.78 -51.80 26.03
CA GLU A 86 35.84 -51.79 25.04
C GLU A 86 36.41 -53.20 24.84
N LEU A 87 36.62 -53.95 25.94
CA LEU A 87 37.08 -55.34 25.89
C LEU A 87 36.06 -56.32 25.32
N LEU A 88 34.76 -56.08 25.55
CA LEU A 88 33.70 -56.95 25.06
C LEU A 88 33.37 -56.70 23.57
N LEU A 89 33.55 -55.47 23.09
CA LEU A 89 33.22 -55.06 21.72
C LEU A 89 34.42 -54.91 20.78
N ASP A 90 35.64 -55.18 21.26
CA ASP A 90 36.90 -54.95 20.53
C ASP A 90 37.05 -53.50 20.04
N GLU A 91 36.62 -52.53 20.86
CA GLU A 91 36.76 -51.09 20.59
C GLU A 91 38.04 -50.51 21.20
N LEU A 92 38.56 -49.42 20.62
CA LEU A 92 39.66 -48.65 21.19
C LEU A 92 39.19 -47.81 22.38
N THR A 93 40.07 -47.55 23.34
CA THR A 93 39.78 -46.74 24.52
C THR A 93 39.37 -45.30 24.14
N PRO A 94 38.21 -44.81 24.59
CA PRO A 94 37.65 -43.54 24.08
C PRO A 94 38.31 -42.29 24.66
N SER A 95 38.93 -42.39 25.83
CA SER A 95 39.52 -41.25 26.55
C SER A 95 40.70 -41.69 27.42
N THR A 96 41.60 -40.75 27.72
CA THR A 96 42.71 -40.95 28.66
C THR A 96 42.18 -40.78 30.07
N ILE A 97 42.48 -41.71 30.99
CA ILE A 97 42.04 -41.64 32.39
C ILE A 97 43.28 -41.45 33.27
N ILE A 98 43.23 -40.45 34.15
CA ILE A 98 44.34 -40.03 35.01
C ILE A 98 43.93 -40.17 36.47
N ALA A 99 44.86 -40.60 37.33
CA ALA A 99 44.66 -40.63 38.77
C ALA A 99 44.80 -39.24 39.39
N LEU A 100 43.76 -38.75 40.07
CA LEU A 100 43.80 -37.48 40.80
C LEU A 100 44.36 -37.65 42.21
N THR A 101 44.24 -38.83 42.79
CA THR A 101 44.86 -39.24 44.07
C THR A 101 45.65 -40.52 43.88
N GLU A 102 46.37 -40.96 44.91
CA GLU A 102 46.79 -42.37 44.97
C GLU A 102 45.53 -43.25 44.97
N CYS A 103 45.47 -44.25 44.08
CA CYS A 103 44.30 -45.09 43.87
C CYS A 103 44.66 -46.57 44.04
N GLN A 104 43.79 -47.33 44.70
CA GLN A 104 43.84 -48.78 44.70
C GLN A 104 42.92 -49.30 43.61
N ILE A 105 43.46 -50.11 42.70
CA ILE A 105 42.72 -50.69 41.58
C ILE A 105 42.90 -52.20 41.55
N TRP A 106 41.88 -52.91 41.08
CA TRP A 106 42.02 -54.29 40.64
C TRP A 106 42.12 -54.37 39.12
N VAL A 107 42.95 -55.28 38.64
CA VAL A 107 43.29 -55.45 37.23
C VAL A 107 42.98 -56.87 36.80
N ILE A 108 42.31 -57.02 35.66
CA ILE A 108 42.16 -58.30 34.96
C ILE A 108 42.74 -58.15 33.55
N PRO A 109 43.83 -58.86 33.21
CA PRO A 109 44.40 -58.84 31.85
C PRO A 109 43.35 -59.14 30.77
N ALA A 110 43.45 -58.46 29.62
CA ALA A 110 42.47 -58.61 28.53
C ALA A 110 42.31 -60.05 28.04
N SER A 111 43.39 -60.84 28.01
CA SER A 111 43.37 -62.26 27.61
C SER A 111 42.53 -63.11 28.57
N GLU A 112 42.70 -62.90 29.88
CA GLU A 112 41.99 -63.66 30.91
C GLU A 112 40.53 -63.23 31.00
N PHE A 113 40.25 -61.94 30.86
CA PHE A 113 38.88 -61.43 30.78
C PHE A 113 38.13 -62.01 29.57
N ARG A 114 38.76 -62.15 28.40
CA ARG A 114 38.16 -62.81 27.23
C ARG A 114 37.88 -64.29 27.48
N THR A 115 38.76 -64.98 28.20
CA THR A 115 38.51 -66.38 28.62
C THR A 115 37.30 -66.46 29.56
N LEU A 116 37.21 -65.58 30.56
CA LEU A 116 36.07 -65.49 31.46
C LEU A 116 34.76 -65.17 30.71
N ALA A 117 34.78 -64.22 29.77
CA ALA A 117 33.62 -63.85 28.97
C ALA A 117 33.12 -64.98 28.04
N SER A 118 34.03 -65.83 27.55
CA SER A 118 33.63 -67.01 26.74
C SER A 118 33.09 -68.16 27.58
N GLN A 119 33.60 -68.33 28.82
CA GLN A 119 33.11 -69.36 29.76
C GLN A 119 31.78 -68.97 30.43
N TYR A 120 31.52 -67.68 30.63
CA TYR A 120 30.31 -67.15 31.27
C TYR A 120 29.59 -66.15 30.34
N PRO A 121 28.76 -66.61 29.39
CA PRO A 121 28.05 -65.74 28.44
C PRO A 121 27.11 -64.71 29.09
N GLU A 122 26.75 -64.91 30.36
CA GLU A 122 25.96 -63.96 31.15
C GLU A 122 26.64 -62.60 31.33
N ILE A 123 27.98 -62.55 31.29
CA ILE A 123 28.77 -61.31 31.34
C ILE A 123 28.41 -60.39 30.17
N THR A 124 28.38 -60.94 28.95
CA THR A 124 28.03 -60.20 27.73
C THR A 124 26.54 -59.85 27.68
N GLN A 125 25.67 -60.74 28.17
CA GLN A 125 24.22 -60.50 28.20
C GLN A 125 23.82 -59.37 29.17
N ALA A 126 24.44 -59.29 30.35
CA ALA A 126 24.16 -58.25 31.34
C ALA A 126 24.49 -56.85 30.80
N LEU A 127 25.63 -56.70 30.12
CA LEU A 127 26.03 -55.44 29.48
C LEU A 127 25.04 -54.99 28.40
N SER A 128 24.61 -55.91 27.53
CA SER A 128 23.66 -55.61 26.45
C SER A 128 22.31 -55.10 26.97
N ARG A 129 21.83 -55.64 28.10
CA ARG A 129 20.59 -55.19 28.76
C ARG A 129 20.74 -53.80 29.38
N SER A 130 21.86 -53.53 30.06
CA SER A 130 22.13 -52.22 30.67
C SER A 130 22.21 -51.11 29.60
N LEU A 131 22.96 -51.36 28.53
CA LEU A 131 23.08 -50.43 27.40
C LEU A 131 21.74 -50.20 26.69
N ALA A 132 20.92 -51.24 26.52
CA ALA A 132 19.59 -51.10 25.93
C ALA A 132 18.65 -50.24 26.79
N GLN A 133 18.72 -50.35 28.12
CA GLN A 133 17.92 -49.54 29.04
C GLN A 133 18.35 -48.07 29.04
N GLU A 134 19.66 -47.79 29.08
CA GLU A 134 20.18 -46.42 28.98
C GLU A 134 19.84 -45.79 27.62
N LEU A 135 19.98 -46.54 26.52
CA LEU A 135 19.63 -46.07 25.19
C LEU A 135 18.13 -45.78 25.08
N ALA A 136 17.26 -46.63 25.65
CA ALA A 136 15.82 -46.41 25.67
C ALA A 136 15.45 -45.14 26.45
N GLN A 137 16.08 -44.90 27.60
CA GLN A 137 15.87 -43.68 28.39
C GLN A 137 16.32 -42.43 27.63
N VAL A 138 17.53 -42.43 27.06
CA VAL A 138 18.05 -41.30 26.27
C VAL A 138 17.18 -41.04 25.04
N THR A 139 16.74 -42.09 24.34
CA THR A 139 15.85 -41.97 23.17
C THR A 139 14.49 -41.38 23.56
N SER A 140 13.93 -41.80 24.69
CA SER A 140 12.65 -41.24 25.20
C SER A 140 12.77 -39.76 25.57
N ALA A 141 13.88 -39.35 26.21
CA ALA A 141 14.14 -37.96 26.53
C ALA A 141 14.36 -37.11 25.27
N LEU A 142 15.10 -37.64 24.28
CA LEU A 142 15.35 -36.96 23.01
C LEU A 142 14.06 -36.77 22.21
N THR A 143 13.23 -37.81 22.13
CA THR A 143 11.93 -37.73 21.43
C THR A 143 11.00 -36.73 22.10
N TYR A 144 10.92 -36.70 23.43
CA TYR A 144 10.17 -35.69 24.17
C TYR A 144 10.64 -34.25 23.85
N GLU A 145 11.96 -33.99 23.88
CA GLU A 145 12.50 -32.66 23.55
C GLU A 145 12.31 -32.28 22.08
N GLN A 146 12.37 -33.25 21.16
CA GLN A 146 12.06 -33.02 19.75
C GLN A 146 10.59 -32.62 19.56
N GLU A 147 9.65 -33.35 20.16
CA GLU A 147 8.23 -33.03 20.10
C GLU A 147 7.92 -31.67 20.74
N ARG A 148 8.51 -31.39 21.90
CA ARG A 148 8.43 -30.09 22.57
C ARG A 148 8.90 -28.95 21.68
N SER A 149 10.07 -29.12 21.06
CA SER A 149 10.64 -28.12 20.15
C SER A 149 9.74 -27.89 18.94
N VAL A 150 9.22 -28.95 18.31
CA VAL A 150 8.30 -28.86 17.17
C VAL A 150 6.99 -28.15 17.57
N ALA A 151 6.43 -28.47 18.73
CA ALA A 151 5.18 -27.88 19.21
C ALA A 151 5.31 -26.38 19.53
N LEU A 152 6.43 -25.96 20.15
CA LEU A 152 6.62 -24.57 20.57
C LEU A 152 7.14 -23.68 19.43
N ARG A 153 7.89 -24.22 18.46
CA ARG A 153 8.58 -23.47 17.38
C ARG A 153 7.73 -22.41 16.67
N PRO A 154 6.45 -22.64 16.32
CA PRO A 154 5.62 -21.64 15.65
C PRO A 154 5.35 -20.39 16.49
N TYR A 155 5.44 -20.50 17.82
CA TYR A 155 5.03 -19.46 18.77
C TYR A 155 6.22 -18.82 19.50
N LEU A 156 7.43 -19.35 19.35
CA LEU A 156 8.62 -18.89 20.07
C LEU A 156 8.94 -17.41 19.77
N VAL A 157 9.15 -16.65 20.83
CA VAL A 157 9.75 -15.32 20.78
C VAL A 157 11.23 -15.49 21.07
N THR A 158 12.09 -15.26 20.07
CA THR A 158 13.53 -15.61 20.17
C THR A 158 14.38 -14.54 20.84
N LYS A 159 13.91 -13.29 20.88
CA LYS A 159 14.60 -12.17 21.52
C LYS A 159 13.64 -11.05 21.87
N ALA A 160 13.95 -10.34 22.95
CA ALA A 160 13.45 -8.98 23.13
C ALA A 160 14.09 -8.08 22.05
N GLN A 161 13.34 -7.07 21.61
CA GLN A 161 13.94 -5.97 20.85
C GLN A 161 14.65 -5.04 21.85
N ARG A 162 14.62 -3.73 21.61
CA ARG A 162 15.19 -2.76 22.55
C ARG A 162 14.26 -2.48 23.73
N GLY A 163 14.83 -1.87 24.78
CA GLY A 163 14.07 -1.26 25.87
C GLY A 163 13.24 -0.05 25.44
N ILE A 164 12.36 0.41 26.33
CA ILE A 164 11.54 1.61 26.13
C ILE A 164 12.41 2.85 25.98
N VAL A 165 12.12 3.67 24.98
CA VAL A 165 12.89 4.88 24.68
C VAL A 165 12.10 6.14 24.87
N GLY A 166 12.84 7.18 25.26
CA GLY A 166 12.30 8.43 25.75
C GLY A 166 12.77 8.75 27.17
N THR A 167 12.69 10.03 27.47
CA THR A 167 13.01 10.61 28.78
C THR A 167 11.77 11.19 29.47
N SER A 168 10.59 11.11 28.83
CA SER A 168 9.35 11.54 29.45
C SER A 168 9.07 10.77 30.75
N ARG A 169 8.33 11.41 31.66
CA ARG A 169 7.83 10.76 32.89
C ARG A 169 7.09 9.44 32.60
N TYR A 170 6.42 9.36 31.45
CA TYR A 170 5.68 8.19 31.00
C TYR A 170 6.62 7.03 30.60
N ALA A 171 7.69 7.33 29.86
CA ALA A 171 8.70 6.34 29.50
C ALA A 171 9.50 5.84 30.72
N VAL A 172 9.84 6.74 31.65
CA VAL A 172 10.52 6.38 32.91
C VAL A 172 9.64 5.44 33.74
N ARG A 173 8.38 5.81 33.99
CA ARG A 173 7.42 4.98 34.73
C ARG A 173 7.18 3.63 34.08
N LEU A 174 7.09 3.58 32.75
CA LEU A 174 6.90 2.31 32.03
C LEU A 174 8.13 1.39 32.19
N ARG A 175 9.36 1.92 32.17
CA ARG A 175 10.58 1.14 32.45
C ARG A 175 10.60 0.57 33.86
N GLU A 176 10.17 1.36 34.83
CA GLU A 176 10.04 0.93 36.23
C GLU A 176 9.02 -0.19 36.39
N GLN A 177 7.81 -0.02 35.84
CA GLN A 177 6.77 -1.08 35.84
C GLN A 177 7.23 -2.39 35.19
N ILE A 178 7.99 -2.30 34.09
CA ILE A 178 8.58 -3.48 33.44
C ILE A 178 9.59 -4.17 34.36
N ARG A 179 10.46 -3.39 35.02
CA ARG A 179 11.48 -3.92 35.93
C ARG A 179 10.86 -4.60 37.14
N GLU A 180 9.87 -3.97 37.76
CA GLU A 180 9.18 -4.57 38.89
C GLU A 180 8.39 -5.82 38.48
N ALA A 181 7.75 -5.81 37.30
CA ALA A 181 7.09 -6.99 36.77
C ALA A 181 8.09 -8.10 36.45
N ALA A 182 9.31 -7.79 36.01
CA ALA A 182 10.34 -8.79 35.77
C ALA A 182 10.87 -9.45 37.06
N ALA A 183 10.76 -8.77 38.20
CA ALA A 183 11.26 -9.24 39.49
C ALA A 183 10.41 -10.36 40.13
N ASP A 184 9.12 -10.47 39.78
CA ASP A 184 8.24 -11.54 40.26
C ASP A 184 7.65 -12.38 39.11
N ARG A 185 7.03 -13.52 39.46
CA ARG A 185 6.34 -14.42 38.51
C ARG A 185 4.84 -14.14 38.40
N LYS A 186 4.35 -13.01 38.91
CA LYS A 186 2.92 -12.71 38.86
C LYS A 186 2.46 -12.52 37.41
N SER A 187 1.20 -12.85 37.16
CA SER A 187 0.54 -12.58 35.89
C SER A 187 0.48 -11.06 35.64
N VAL A 188 0.61 -10.65 34.37
CA VAL A 188 0.65 -9.22 33.99
C VAL A 188 -0.28 -8.95 32.82
N GLU A 189 -1.13 -7.94 32.94
CA GLU A 189 -1.95 -7.42 31.84
C GLU A 189 -1.31 -6.14 31.29
N ILE A 190 -1.00 -6.13 30.01
CA ILE A 190 -0.41 -5.03 29.26
C ILE A 190 -1.48 -4.50 28.32
N PHE A 191 -2.04 -3.34 28.63
CA PHE A 191 -3.13 -2.77 27.84
C PHE A 191 -2.78 -1.40 27.27
N GLY A 192 -3.42 -1.06 26.16
CA GLY A 192 -3.26 0.24 25.51
C GLY A 192 -3.66 0.20 24.05
N GLU A 193 -3.64 1.35 23.38
CA GLU A 193 -4.04 1.45 21.97
C GLU A 193 -3.22 0.52 21.02
N PRO A 194 -3.76 0.23 19.83
CA PRO A 194 -3.03 -0.47 18.79
C PRO A 194 -1.71 0.22 18.43
N GLY A 195 -0.69 -0.58 18.08
CA GLY A 195 0.59 -0.06 17.57
C GLY A 195 1.58 0.44 18.63
N LEU A 196 1.41 0.06 19.91
CA LEU A 196 2.28 0.45 21.02
C LEU A 196 3.42 -0.54 21.35
N GLU A 197 3.68 -1.52 20.49
CA GLU A 197 4.73 -2.55 20.70
C GLU A 197 4.57 -3.31 22.05
N LYS A 198 3.31 -3.57 22.46
CA LYS A 198 2.98 -4.27 23.72
C LYS A 198 3.58 -5.68 23.80
N ASP A 199 3.76 -6.33 22.66
CA ASP A 199 4.42 -7.62 22.54
C ASP A 199 5.92 -7.56 22.87
N ASN A 200 6.60 -6.46 22.51
CA ASN A 200 7.97 -6.23 22.95
C ASN A 200 8.04 -5.97 24.46
N ILE A 201 7.04 -5.31 25.05
CA ILE A 201 6.97 -5.12 26.50
C ILE A 201 6.87 -6.47 27.22
N ALA A 202 6.04 -7.40 26.74
CA ALA A 202 5.96 -8.75 27.27
C ALA A 202 7.31 -9.49 27.17
N ALA A 203 8.01 -9.36 26.04
CA ALA A 203 9.35 -9.92 25.88
C ALA A 203 10.36 -9.30 26.86
N LEU A 204 10.35 -7.98 27.05
CA LEU A 204 11.23 -7.30 28.00
C LEU A 204 11.03 -7.77 29.45
N ILE A 205 9.78 -8.03 29.85
CA ILE A 205 9.47 -8.59 31.18
C ILE A 205 10.09 -9.98 31.35
N HIS A 206 9.93 -10.85 30.34
CA HIS A 206 10.47 -12.21 30.39
C HIS A 206 12.01 -12.23 30.40
N TYR A 207 12.65 -11.55 29.44
CA TYR A 207 14.11 -11.53 29.33
C TYR A 207 14.80 -10.75 30.45
N GLY A 208 14.06 -9.87 31.15
CA GLY A 208 14.51 -9.19 32.37
C GLY A 208 14.36 -10.03 33.64
N SER A 209 13.74 -11.20 33.58
CA SER A 209 13.47 -12.06 34.74
C SER A 209 14.58 -13.09 35.01
N PRO A 210 14.61 -13.73 36.20
CA PRO A 210 15.55 -14.82 36.50
C PRO A 210 15.42 -16.03 35.55
N LYS A 211 14.26 -16.20 34.91
CA LYS A 211 13.93 -17.32 34.02
C LYS A 211 14.03 -16.97 32.53
N ARG A 212 14.87 -15.98 32.18
CA ARG A 212 15.16 -15.54 30.79
C ARG A 212 15.69 -16.64 29.84
N ARG A 213 16.12 -17.79 30.39
CA ARG A 213 16.60 -18.95 29.62
C ARG A 213 15.46 -19.91 29.27
N GLU A 214 14.32 -19.80 29.94
CA GLU A 214 13.14 -20.60 29.63
C GLU A 214 12.45 -20.10 28.35
N PRO A 215 11.68 -20.96 27.64
CA PRO A 215 10.96 -20.53 26.46
C PRO A 215 9.89 -19.47 26.77
N ILE A 216 9.76 -18.51 25.86
CA ILE A 216 8.62 -17.59 25.78
C ILE A 216 7.86 -17.84 24.48
N ILE A 217 6.57 -18.08 24.59
CA ILE A 217 5.68 -18.24 23.42
C ILE A 217 4.63 -17.14 23.37
N LYS A 218 4.30 -16.69 22.16
CA LYS A 218 3.25 -15.71 21.90
C LYS A 218 2.18 -16.30 21.00
N ILE A 219 0.94 -16.29 21.49
CA ILE A 219 -0.21 -16.83 20.78
C ILE A 219 -1.23 -15.70 20.58
N ASN A 220 -1.81 -15.61 19.39
CA ASN A 220 -2.93 -14.72 19.15
C ASN A 220 -4.24 -15.42 19.53
N CYS A 221 -5.04 -14.82 20.41
CA CYS A 221 -6.25 -15.45 20.94
C CYS A 221 -7.31 -15.73 19.86
N GLY A 222 -7.35 -14.93 18.79
CA GLY A 222 -8.26 -15.15 17.67
C GLY A 222 -7.98 -16.40 16.81
N ILE A 223 -6.84 -17.08 17.02
CA ILE A 223 -6.49 -18.33 16.31
C ILE A 223 -6.85 -19.57 17.15
N LEU A 224 -7.10 -19.40 18.45
CA LEU A 224 -7.41 -20.51 19.35
C LEU A 224 -8.78 -21.13 19.01
N GLN A 225 -8.82 -22.46 18.93
CA GLN A 225 -10.08 -23.19 18.80
C GLN A 225 -10.97 -22.99 20.02
N THR A 226 -12.29 -22.98 19.83
CA THR A 226 -13.27 -22.87 20.93
C THR A 226 -13.13 -23.96 21.99
N SER A 227 -12.61 -25.13 21.61
CA SER A 227 -12.31 -26.24 22.52
C SER A 227 -11.12 -25.98 23.44
N GLY A 228 -10.21 -25.07 23.08
CA GLY A 228 -8.98 -24.80 23.82
C GLY A 228 -7.95 -25.93 23.79
N ILE A 229 -8.12 -26.93 22.91
CA ILE A 229 -7.30 -28.14 22.87
C ILE A 229 -5.82 -27.85 22.63
N ASP A 230 -5.50 -26.81 21.85
CA ASP A 230 -4.13 -26.40 21.58
C ASP A 230 -3.41 -25.92 22.85
N LEU A 231 -4.15 -25.25 23.75
CA LEU A 231 -3.57 -24.62 24.94
C LEU A 231 -3.53 -25.59 26.13
N PHE A 232 -4.63 -26.31 26.36
CA PHE A 232 -4.82 -27.19 27.51
C PHE A 232 -4.49 -28.66 27.24
N GLY A 233 -4.38 -29.05 25.96
CA GLY A 233 -4.15 -30.45 25.58
C GLY A 233 -5.36 -31.34 25.80
N ARG A 234 -5.19 -32.63 25.52
CA ARG A 234 -6.23 -33.65 25.70
C ARG A 234 -5.91 -34.59 26.85
N ALA A 235 -6.90 -34.94 27.67
CA ALA A 235 -6.75 -35.95 28.70
C ALA A 235 -6.36 -37.30 28.08
N GLY A 236 -5.25 -37.90 28.53
CA GLY A 236 -4.72 -39.16 27.99
C GLY A 236 -4.23 -39.09 26.54
N GLY A 237 -4.08 -37.90 25.98
CA GLY A 237 -3.66 -37.67 24.60
C GLY A 237 -2.47 -36.72 24.49
N LYS A 238 -2.41 -35.97 23.38
CA LYS A 238 -1.31 -35.02 23.13
C LYS A 238 -1.29 -33.89 24.18
N PRO A 239 -0.12 -33.57 24.77
CA PRO A 239 0.03 -32.45 25.70
C PRO A 239 -0.29 -31.11 25.03
N GLY A 240 -0.81 -30.17 25.84
CA GLY A 240 -1.10 -28.81 25.41
C GLY A 240 0.12 -27.90 25.49
N LEU A 241 0.03 -26.69 24.91
CA LEU A 241 1.12 -25.71 24.94
C LEU A 241 1.55 -25.32 26.36
N LEU A 242 0.64 -25.28 27.34
CA LEU A 242 1.00 -24.99 28.75
C LEU A 242 1.92 -26.06 29.36
N GLU A 243 1.73 -27.32 28.96
CA GLU A 243 2.51 -28.45 29.46
C GLU A 243 3.88 -28.48 28.78
N TRP A 244 3.93 -28.32 27.46
CA TRP A 244 5.19 -28.20 26.71
C TRP A 244 6.04 -27.01 27.16
N LEU A 245 5.40 -25.92 27.58
CA LEU A 245 6.07 -24.70 28.01
C LEU A 245 6.75 -24.84 29.37
N GLY A 246 6.20 -25.66 30.28
CA GLY A 246 6.74 -25.86 31.63
C GLY A 246 6.85 -24.56 32.43
N GLU A 247 8.07 -24.21 32.86
CA GLU A 247 8.36 -22.99 33.61
C GLU A 247 8.49 -21.72 32.75
N GLY A 248 8.23 -21.81 31.45
CA GLY A 248 8.32 -20.70 30.51
C GLY A 248 7.28 -19.60 30.69
N THR A 249 7.15 -18.75 29.67
CA THR A 249 6.20 -17.62 29.66
C THR A 249 5.26 -17.69 28.47
N LEU A 250 3.95 -17.68 28.75
CA LEU A 250 2.90 -17.62 27.75
C LEU A 250 2.39 -16.18 27.60
N VAL A 251 2.48 -15.65 26.39
CA VAL A 251 1.93 -14.35 26.01
C VAL A 251 0.63 -14.56 25.22
N LEU A 252 -0.49 -14.14 25.81
CA LEU A 252 -1.80 -14.12 25.19
C LEU A 252 -2.02 -12.76 24.52
N ASN A 253 -1.90 -12.71 23.19
CA ASN A 253 -2.10 -11.50 22.42
C ASN A 253 -3.57 -11.32 22.02
N ASN A 254 -4.05 -10.07 22.06
CA ASN A 254 -5.44 -9.69 21.76
C ASN A 254 -6.48 -10.53 22.53
N ILE A 255 -6.40 -10.53 23.86
CA ILE A 255 -7.32 -11.32 24.71
C ILE A 255 -8.80 -11.02 24.49
N GLN A 256 -9.13 -9.84 23.95
CA GLN A 256 -10.50 -9.48 23.54
C GLN A 256 -11.05 -10.33 22.39
N GLU A 257 -10.18 -11.02 21.62
CA GLU A 257 -10.55 -11.94 20.53
C GLU A 257 -10.70 -13.39 21.04
N LEU A 258 -10.53 -13.65 22.34
CA LEU A 258 -10.67 -14.98 22.91
C LEU A 258 -12.12 -15.48 22.77
N PRO A 259 -12.34 -16.74 22.34
CA PRO A 259 -13.67 -17.35 22.36
C PRO A 259 -14.30 -17.25 23.77
N PRO A 260 -15.56 -16.81 23.88
CA PRO A 260 -16.20 -16.57 25.18
C PRO A 260 -16.28 -17.83 26.05
N GLU A 261 -16.30 -19.02 25.45
CA GLU A 261 -16.32 -20.32 26.10
C GLU A 261 -15.01 -20.61 26.87
N LEU A 262 -13.88 -20.06 26.42
CA LEU A 262 -12.56 -20.25 27.06
C LEU A 262 -12.30 -19.27 28.20
N LEU A 263 -13.07 -18.20 28.30
CA LEU A 263 -12.86 -17.14 29.28
C LEU A 263 -12.90 -17.65 30.74
N PRO A 264 -13.84 -18.52 31.16
CA PRO A 264 -13.85 -19.07 32.52
C PRO A 264 -12.59 -19.89 32.84
N ALA A 265 -12.15 -20.74 31.90
CA ALA A 265 -10.96 -21.57 32.05
C ALA A 265 -9.67 -20.72 32.12
N MET A 266 -9.59 -19.64 31.34
CA MET A 266 -8.51 -18.65 31.44
C MET A 266 -8.48 -17.93 32.78
N VAL A 267 -9.65 -17.50 33.28
CA VAL A 267 -9.74 -16.86 34.60
C VAL A 267 -9.30 -17.81 35.70
N GLN A 268 -9.68 -19.09 35.63
CA GLN A 268 -9.21 -20.12 36.56
C GLN A 268 -7.68 -20.26 36.50
N LEU A 269 -7.11 -20.44 35.30
CA LEU A 269 -5.67 -20.56 35.10
C LEU A 269 -4.90 -19.36 35.68
N ILE A 270 -5.39 -18.14 35.49
CA ILE A 270 -4.74 -16.92 35.98
C ILE A 270 -4.82 -16.82 37.51
N LYS A 271 -5.94 -17.23 38.12
CA LYS A 271 -6.16 -17.11 39.58
C LYS A 271 -5.47 -18.22 40.38
N THR A 272 -5.67 -19.47 39.97
CA THR A 272 -5.26 -20.65 40.76
C THR A 272 -3.99 -21.31 40.21
N GLY A 273 -3.56 -20.94 38.99
CA GLY A 273 -2.46 -21.63 38.31
C GLY A 273 -2.84 -23.02 37.81
N THR A 274 -4.12 -23.40 37.82
CA THR A 274 -4.57 -24.74 37.43
C THR A 274 -5.49 -24.71 36.22
N TYR A 275 -5.44 -25.74 35.37
CA TYR A 275 -6.33 -25.91 34.23
C TYR A 275 -6.81 -27.36 34.09
N ASN A 276 -7.91 -27.58 33.37
CA ASN A 276 -8.42 -28.91 33.07
C ASN A 276 -8.12 -29.26 31.60
N PRO A 277 -7.46 -30.40 31.31
CA PRO A 277 -7.31 -30.89 29.94
C PRO A 277 -8.67 -31.14 29.28
N VAL A 278 -8.74 -31.01 27.96
CA VAL A 278 -9.97 -31.26 27.19
C VAL A 278 -10.28 -32.76 27.20
N THR A 279 -11.50 -33.13 27.59
CA THR A 279 -12.02 -34.51 27.55
C THR A 279 -12.93 -34.72 26.34
N ARG A 280 -13.11 -35.98 25.92
CA ARG A 280 -14.05 -36.28 24.83
C ARG A 280 -15.49 -36.10 25.34
N THR A 281 -16.39 -35.66 24.46
CA THR A 281 -17.83 -35.58 24.76
C THR A 281 -18.35 -36.94 25.24
N GLY A 282 -18.87 -37.00 26.47
CA GLY A 282 -19.39 -38.21 27.12
C GLY A 282 -18.47 -38.82 28.19
N GLU A 283 -17.23 -38.34 28.32
CA GLU A 283 -16.30 -38.77 29.38
C GLU A 283 -16.33 -37.83 30.60
N PRO A 284 -16.07 -38.33 31.82
CA PRO A 284 -15.98 -37.50 33.01
C PRO A 284 -14.87 -36.45 32.89
N THR A 285 -15.09 -35.26 33.45
CA THR A 285 -14.13 -34.14 33.41
C THR A 285 -12.80 -34.55 34.03
N ALA A 286 -11.70 -34.32 33.31
CA ALA A 286 -10.35 -34.66 33.76
C ALA A 286 -9.94 -33.85 35.00
N ALA A 287 -9.10 -34.44 35.84
CA ALA A 287 -8.57 -33.81 37.03
C ALA A 287 -7.76 -32.53 36.69
N PRO A 288 -7.83 -31.48 37.55
CA PRO A 288 -7.09 -30.24 37.35
C PRO A 288 -5.58 -30.47 37.40
N ARG A 289 -4.84 -29.90 36.44
CA ARG A 289 -3.38 -29.88 36.37
C ARG A 289 -2.84 -28.51 36.78
N SER A 290 -1.70 -28.50 37.45
CA SER A 290 -0.99 -27.25 37.80
C SER A 290 -0.09 -26.80 36.65
N SER A 291 -0.19 -25.55 36.24
CA SER A 291 0.73 -24.90 35.30
C SER A 291 1.78 -24.11 36.07
N GLN A 292 3.05 -24.29 35.69
CA GLN A 292 4.16 -23.48 36.21
C GLN A 292 4.47 -22.28 35.32
N ALA A 293 3.76 -22.15 34.18
CA ALA A 293 4.01 -21.12 33.20
C ALA A 293 3.60 -19.74 33.71
N ARG A 294 4.42 -18.73 33.40
CA ARG A 294 4.07 -17.34 33.64
C ARG A 294 3.10 -16.84 32.57
N ILE A 295 2.01 -16.19 32.97
CA ILE A 295 1.01 -15.67 32.03
C ILE A 295 1.16 -14.15 31.85
N LEU A 296 1.33 -13.71 30.61
CA LEU A 296 1.31 -12.30 30.19
C LEU A 296 0.17 -12.09 29.21
N ILE A 297 -0.62 -11.03 29.41
CA ILE A 297 -1.85 -10.77 28.65
C ILE A 297 -1.70 -9.43 27.95
N ILE A 298 -2.06 -9.36 26.67
CA ILE A 298 -2.05 -8.13 25.90
C ILE A 298 -3.48 -7.81 25.45
N SER A 299 -3.93 -6.60 25.79
CA SER A 299 -5.27 -6.11 25.47
C SER A 299 -5.25 -4.70 24.87
N GLU A 300 -6.31 -4.33 24.15
CA GLU A 300 -6.48 -2.95 23.66
C GLU A 300 -7.13 -2.05 24.71
N LYS A 301 -8.11 -2.60 25.41
CA LYS A 301 -8.81 -1.99 26.53
C LYS A 301 -8.79 -2.96 27.69
N THR A 302 -8.88 -2.40 28.89
CA THR A 302 -8.94 -3.18 30.12
C THR A 302 -10.19 -4.06 30.12
N GLN A 303 -10.00 -5.36 30.38
CA GLN A 303 -11.09 -6.32 30.50
C GLN A 303 -11.41 -6.53 31.98
N SER A 304 -12.56 -6.02 32.45
CA SER A 304 -12.90 -5.97 33.88
C SER A 304 -12.88 -7.34 34.58
N LYS A 305 -13.18 -8.43 33.85
CA LYS A 305 -13.12 -9.80 34.38
C LYS A 305 -11.69 -10.31 34.56
N ILE A 306 -10.75 -9.88 33.72
CA ILE A 306 -9.35 -10.32 33.73
C ILE A 306 -8.52 -9.43 34.66
N GLU A 307 -8.74 -8.12 34.61
CA GLU A 307 -8.04 -7.12 35.43
C GLU A 307 -8.08 -7.47 36.93
N ARG A 308 -9.23 -7.96 37.42
CA ARG A 308 -9.44 -8.37 38.82
C ARG A 308 -8.67 -9.63 39.22
N CYS A 309 -8.18 -10.40 38.26
CA CYS A 309 -7.55 -11.71 38.47
C CYS A 309 -6.04 -11.66 38.32
N VAL A 310 -5.54 -10.65 37.59
CA VAL A 310 -4.14 -10.53 37.23
C VAL A 310 -3.36 -9.84 38.35
N GLY A 311 -2.13 -10.31 38.62
CA GLY A 311 -1.33 -9.79 39.71
C GLY A 311 -0.81 -8.37 39.50
N ARG A 312 -0.60 -7.93 38.25
CA ARG A 312 -0.13 -6.59 37.89
C ARG A 312 -0.77 -6.07 36.60
N VAL A 313 -1.03 -4.78 36.54
CA VAL A 313 -1.60 -4.12 35.36
C VAL A 313 -0.70 -3.00 34.88
N ILE A 314 -0.30 -3.03 33.60
CA ILE A 314 0.57 -2.06 32.94
C ILE A 314 -0.20 -1.36 31.83
N LYS A 315 -0.49 -0.07 32.03
CA LYS A 315 -1.07 0.79 31.00
C LYS A 315 0.03 1.38 30.12
N VAL A 316 0.01 1.08 28.84
CA VAL A 316 0.95 1.64 27.87
C VAL A 316 0.40 2.97 27.33
N PRO A 317 1.09 4.10 27.57
CA PRO A 317 0.60 5.41 27.16
C PRO A 317 0.72 5.59 25.64
N PRO A 318 -0.30 6.19 24.98
CA PRO A 318 -0.23 6.48 23.56
C PRO A 318 0.85 7.50 23.24
N VAL A 319 1.36 7.52 22.00
CA VAL A 319 2.47 8.41 21.61
C VAL A 319 2.09 9.88 21.78
N ARG A 320 0.82 10.25 21.55
CA ARG A 320 0.32 11.64 21.69
C ARG A 320 0.49 12.26 23.08
N VAL A 321 0.56 11.47 24.15
CA VAL A 321 0.80 12.00 25.52
C VAL A 321 2.29 12.06 25.89
N ARG A 322 3.17 11.48 25.07
CA ARG A 322 4.62 11.46 25.25
C ARG A 322 5.37 12.02 24.02
N LYS A 323 4.87 13.13 23.47
CA LYS A 323 5.41 13.79 22.27
C LYS A 323 6.89 14.17 22.39
N THR A 324 7.38 14.41 23.61
CA THR A 324 8.82 14.67 23.87
C THR A 324 9.72 13.49 23.50
N ASP A 325 9.21 12.26 23.52
CA ASP A 325 9.99 11.05 23.23
C ASP A 325 10.13 10.78 21.72
N ILE A 326 9.36 11.47 20.88
CA ILE A 326 9.33 11.25 19.42
C ILE A 326 10.72 11.43 18.80
N LYS A 327 11.50 12.44 19.23
CA LYS A 327 12.86 12.66 18.72
C LYS A 327 13.74 11.42 18.90
N ALA A 328 13.84 10.95 20.15
CA ALA A 328 14.64 9.77 20.48
C ALA A 328 14.13 8.49 19.79
N GLN A 329 12.81 8.40 19.59
CA GLN A 329 12.20 7.28 18.88
C GLN A 329 12.55 7.28 17.38
N VAL A 330 12.48 8.44 16.73
CA VAL A 330 12.83 8.62 15.31
C VAL A 330 14.31 8.36 15.09
N GLU A 331 15.18 8.94 15.91
CA GLU A 331 16.64 8.74 15.81
C GLU A 331 17.03 7.28 15.93
N TYR A 332 16.33 6.54 16.79
CA TYR A 332 16.52 5.10 16.88
C TYR A 332 16.09 4.37 15.62
N TYR A 333 14.87 4.60 15.14
CA TYR A 333 14.41 3.90 13.94
C TYR A 333 15.35 4.18 12.77
N ILE A 334 15.83 5.42 12.63
CA ILE A 334 16.89 5.76 11.67
C ILE A 334 18.14 4.88 11.89
N SER A 335 18.67 4.82 13.11
CA SER A 335 19.87 4.01 13.40
C SER A 335 19.67 2.52 13.08
N LEU A 336 18.47 1.98 13.36
CA LEU A 336 18.11 0.60 13.12
C LEU A 336 18.10 0.29 11.61
N TYR A 337 17.44 1.14 10.83
CA TYR A 337 17.30 0.95 9.39
C TYR A 337 18.63 1.16 8.65
N VAL A 338 19.36 2.22 9.02
CA VAL A 338 20.71 2.51 8.50
C VAL A 338 21.64 1.32 8.69
N ARG A 339 21.70 0.75 9.90
CA ARG A 339 22.56 -0.42 10.19
C ARG A 339 22.14 -1.66 9.41
N SER A 340 20.84 -1.88 9.26
CA SER A 340 20.33 -3.05 8.52
C SER A 340 20.54 -2.99 7.00
N ARG A 341 20.73 -1.78 6.43
CA ARG A 341 20.83 -1.56 4.98
C ARG A 341 22.16 -1.00 4.50
N GLY A 342 23.11 -0.71 5.40
CA GLY A 342 24.41 -0.13 5.04
C GLY A 342 24.32 1.29 4.46
N LEU A 343 23.33 2.09 4.88
CA LEU A 343 23.12 3.45 4.38
C LEU A 343 23.83 4.50 5.26
N PRO A 344 24.19 5.69 4.74
CA PRO A 344 24.61 6.79 5.60
C PRO A 344 23.47 7.26 6.50
N LYS A 345 23.79 7.74 7.72
CA LYS A 345 22.77 8.20 8.68
C LYS A 345 22.21 9.57 8.27
N PRO A 346 20.92 9.68 7.89
CA PRO A 346 20.34 10.97 7.54
C PRO A 346 20.00 11.80 8.78
N HIS A 347 20.03 13.11 8.64
CA HIS A 347 19.64 14.08 9.66
C HIS A 347 18.17 14.49 9.49
N VAL A 348 17.42 14.58 10.60
CA VAL A 348 16.03 15.06 10.60
C VAL A 348 16.03 16.56 10.83
N THR A 349 15.45 17.31 9.90
CA THR A 349 15.35 18.78 10.03
C THR A 349 14.50 19.20 11.24
N PRO A 350 14.80 20.35 11.88
CA PRO A 350 14.01 20.85 13.00
C PRO A 350 12.52 21.06 12.65
N GLU A 351 12.21 21.45 11.42
CA GLU A 351 10.85 21.62 10.89
C GLU A 351 10.11 20.28 10.87
N ALA A 352 10.74 19.24 10.29
CA ALA A 352 10.18 17.90 10.25
C ALA A 352 9.91 17.35 11.66
N LEU A 353 10.85 17.56 12.58
CA LEU A 353 10.69 17.11 13.97
C LEU A 353 9.54 17.83 14.68
N ARG A 354 9.43 19.17 14.54
CA ARG A 354 8.31 19.94 15.09
C ARG A 354 6.97 19.43 14.54
N ARG A 355 6.91 19.13 13.24
CA ARG A 355 5.70 18.60 12.61
C ARG A 355 5.36 17.20 13.12
N LEU A 356 6.34 16.30 13.22
CA LEU A 356 6.16 14.99 13.82
C LEU A 356 5.64 15.11 15.26
N GLN A 357 6.22 16.01 16.07
CA GLN A 357 5.74 16.24 17.44
C GLN A 357 4.31 16.82 17.50
N SER A 358 3.89 17.61 16.51
CA SER A 358 2.53 18.14 16.48
C SER A 358 1.46 17.09 16.17
N TYR A 359 1.81 16.01 15.47
CA TYR A 359 0.88 14.98 15.03
C TYR A 359 0.54 13.97 16.15
N ASP A 360 -0.68 13.43 16.11
CA ASP A 360 -1.21 12.61 17.21
C ASP A 360 -0.92 11.10 17.09
N PHE A 361 -0.48 10.63 15.92
CA PHE A 361 -0.17 9.22 15.65
C PHE A 361 -1.28 8.25 16.09
N PRO A 362 -2.43 8.20 15.39
CA PRO A 362 -3.48 7.23 15.68
C PRO A 362 -2.99 5.77 15.63
N GLY A 363 -1.96 5.45 14.84
CA GLY A 363 -1.31 4.14 14.81
C GLY A 363 -0.07 4.02 15.71
N ASN A 364 0.16 4.99 16.60
CA ASN A 364 1.20 5.02 17.62
C ASN A 364 2.62 4.73 17.05
N LEU A 365 3.41 3.89 17.73
CA LEU A 365 4.80 3.58 17.36
C LEU A 365 4.87 2.83 16.03
N LYS A 366 3.87 2.01 15.70
CA LYS A 366 3.79 1.29 14.42
C LYS A 366 3.69 2.27 13.25
N GLU A 367 2.86 3.30 13.36
CA GLU A 367 2.75 4.36 12.35
C GLU A 367 4.05 5.17 12.25
N LEU A 368 4.62 5.59 13.38
CA LEU A 368 5.89 6.34 13.41
C LEU A 368 7.04 5.55 12.78
N LYS A 369 7.17 4.26 13.09
CA LYS A 369 8.17 3.36 12.51
C LYS A 369 8.05 3.31 10.99
N ASN A 370 6.84 3.09 10.49
CA ASN A 370 6.57 3.03 9.04
C ASN A 370 6.85 4.36 8.34
N LEU A 371 6.50 5.50 8.98
CA LEU A 371 6.78 6.83 8.45
C LEU A 371 8.30 7.08 8.32
N VAL A 372 9.08 6.70 9.34
CA VAL A 372 10.55 6.82 9.31
C VAL A 372 11.15 5.89 8.26
N GLU A 373 10.71 4.64 8.20
CA GLU A 373 11.18 3.70 7.17
C GLU A 373 10.95 4.23 5.76
N ARG A 374 9.75 4.74 5.49
CA ARG A 374 9.40 5.35 4.21
C ARG A 374 10.24 6.59 3.93
N ALA A 375 10.43 7.46 4.91
CA ALA A 375 11.23 8.67 4.76
C ALA A 375 12.67 8.36 4.36
N ILE A 376 13.28 7.33 4.95
CA ILE A 376 14.63 6.85 4.61
C ILE A 376 14.67 6.31 3.17
N VAL A 377 13.68 5.51 2.77
CA VAL A 377 13.58 5.00 1.39
C VAL A 377 13.41 6.13 0.37
N GLN A 378 12.59 7.13 0.69
CA GLN A 378 12.29 8.25 -0.20
C GLN A 378 13.44 9.26 -0.32
N ALA A 379 14.23 9.43 0.74
CA ALA A 379 15.39 10.33 0.73
C ALA A 379 16.50 9.85 -0.24
N GLY A 380 16.63 8.53 -0.45
CA GLY A 380 17.63 7.96 -1.36
C GLY A 380 19.06 8.36 -0.95
N VAL A 381 19.74 9.14 -1.80
CA VAL A 381 21.11 9.66 -1.56
C VAL A 381 21.13 10.92 -0.69
N ARG A 382 19.97 11.59 -0.49
CA ARG A 382 19.91 12.81 0.32
C ARG A 382 20.11 12.48 1.80
N GLN A 383 21.01 13.22 2.46
CA GLN A 383 21.31 13.04 3.89
C GLN A 383 20.35 13.82 4.81
N GLU A 384 19.30 14.46 4.29
CA GLU A 384 18.35 15.25 5.08
C GLU A 384 16.91 14.75 4.92
N LEU A 385 16.23 14.56 6.04
CA LEU A 385 14.80 14.25 6.12
C LEU A 385 14.03 15.53 6.44
N THR A 386 13.46 16.15 5.41
CA THR A 386 12.62 17.36 5.49
C THR A 386 11.16 17.02 5.82
N GLU A 387 10.36 18.02 6.21
CA GLU A 387 8.93 17.83 6.48
C GLU A 387 8.21 17.18 5.29
N GLU A 388 8.54 17.60 4.07
CA GLU A 388 7.95 17.14 2.81
C GLU A 388 8.20 15.64 2.54
N ILE A 389 9.27 15.08 3.12
CA ILE A 389 9.60 13.65 3.01
C ILE A 389 8.74 12.83 3.98
N PHE A 390 8.50 13.31 5.20
CA PHE A 390 7.62 12.62 6.15
C PHE A 390 6.15 12.77 5.77
N TRP A 391 5.77 13.98 5.38
CA TRP A 391 4.42 14.39 5.03
C TRP A 391 4.44 14.85 3.58
N SER A 392 3.97 14.00 2.66
CA SER A 392 3.63 14.46 1.32
C SER A 392 2.64 15.61 1.49
N ALA A 393 3.08 16.84 1.21
CA ALA A 393 2.45 18.10 1.60
C ALA A 393 0.93 18.02 1.75
N GLN A 394 0.44 17.75 2.95
CA GLN A 394 -0.93 18.04 3.34
C GLN A 394 -0.91 19.24 4.28
N THR A 395 -0.83 20.44 3.71
CA THR A 395 -1.14 21.63 4.51
C THR A 395 -1.71 22.78 3.66
N LYS A 396 -2.90 23.25 4.10
CA LYS A 396 -3.68 24.47 3.75
C LYS A 396 -4.80 24.45 2.70
N LYS A 397 -4.99 23.41 1.87
CA LYS A 397 -5.97 23.44 0.76
C LYS A 397 -7.39 22.91 1.01
N LYS A 398 -7.83 22.68 2.25
CA LYS A 398 -9.25 22.36 2.52
C LYS A 398 -10.16 23.59 2.66
N GLU A 399 -9.61 24.80 2.62
CA GLU A 399 -10.44 25.99 2.50
C GLU A 399 -11.22 25.90 1.18
N PHE A 400 -12.55 25.92 1.27
CA PHE A 400 -13.52 25.93 0.16
C PHE A 400 -13.80 24.61 -0.60
N ARG A 401 -13.55 23.42 -0.03
CA ARG A 401 -13.96 22.14 -0.66
C ARG A 401 -15.10 21.46 0.09
N VAL A 402 -16.21 21.16 -0.60
CA VAL A 402 -17.37 20.44 -0.05
C VAL A 402 -17.50 19.08 -0.74
N ASN A 403 -17.43 17.98 0.01
CA ASN A 403 -17.59 16.64 -0.55
C ASN A 403 -19.07 16.32 -0.80
N LEU A 404 -19.46 16.29 -2.07
CA LEU A 404 -20.82 16.04 -2.54
C LEU A 404 -21.28 14.60 -2.24
N LEU A 405 -20.36 13.63 -2.18
CA LEU A 405 -20.70 12.22 -1.92
C LEU A 405 -21.14 11.98 -0.46
N ASN A 406 -20.64 12.81 0.47
CA ASN A 406 -21.05 12.76 1.87
C ASN A 406 -22.37 13.51 2.08
N SER A 407 -22.55 14.63 1.37
CA SER A 407 -23.74 15.47 1.48
C SER A 407 -24.97 14.81 0.85
N TYR A 408 -24.79 14.05 -0.24
CA TYR A 408 -25.87 13.37 -0.97
C TYR A 408 -25.57 11.87 -1.14
N PRO A 409 -26.01 11.01 -0.20
CA PRO A 409 -25.75 9.56 -0.26
C PRO A 409 -26.35 8.88 -1.50
N GLY A 410 -27.50 9.37 -1.99
CA GLY A 410 -28.13 8.89 -3.23
C GLY A 410 -27.24 9.08 -4.46
N LEU A 411 -26.53 10.21 -4.53
CA LEU A 411 -25.58 10.50 -5.60
C LEU A 411 -24.44 9.48 -5.60
N ARG A 412 -23.90 9.14 -4.42
CA ARG A 412 -22.85 8.12 -4.29
C ARG A 412 -23.34 6.75 -4.75
N LYS A 413 -24.58 6.36 -4.40
CA LYS A 413 -25.17 5.09 -4.85
C LYS A 413 -25.30 5.05 -6.37
N PHE A 414 -25.80 6.13 -6.97
CA PHE A 414 -25.93 6.27 -8.42
C PHE A 414 -24.59 6.19 -9.15
N LEU A 415 -23.60 7.00 -8.74
CA LEU A 415 -22.27 7.05 -9.38
C LEU A 415 -21.46 5.76 -9.24
N ARG A 416 -21.79 4.92 -8.24
CA ARG A 416 -21.20 3.59 -8.07
C ARG A 416 -21.94 2.48 -8.81
N SER A 417 -23.19 2.70 -9.19
CA SER A 417 -23.98 1.70 -9.92
C SER A 417 -23.43 1.47 -11.33
N ASP A 418 -23.82 0.36 -11.94
CA ASP A 418 -23.52 0.06 -13.35
C ASP A 418 -24.23 1.00 -14.32
N TRP A 419 -25.18 1.81 -13.83
CA TRP A 419 -25.85 2.82 -14.64
C TRP A 419 -24.85 3.87 -15.14
N TRP A 420 -23.92 4.30 -14.27
CA TRP A 420 -22.88 5.28 -14.60
C TRP A 420 -21.50 4.64 -14.75
N PRO A 421 -20.75 4.86 -15.85
CA PRO A 421 -21.23 5.28 -17.16
C PRO A 421 -21.62 4.09 -18.07
N ASP A 422 -21.41 2.84 -17.62
CA ASP A 422 -21.42 1.66 -18.49
C ASP A 422 -22.79 1.40 -19.15
N ARG A 423 -23.90 1.42 -18.40
CA ARG A 423 -25.24 1.20 -18.99
C ARG A 423 -25.65 2.32 -19.94
N ILE A 424 -25.28 3.58 -19.67
CA ILE A 424 -25.52 4.69 -20.60
C ILE A 424 -24.72 4.44 -21.89
N ASN A 425 -23.44 4.08 -21.77
CA ASN A 425 -22.59 3.86 -22.92
C ASN A 425 -23.05 2.69 -23.79
N TYR A 426 -23.21 1.51 -23.20
CA TYR A 426 -23.57 0.30 -23.94
C TYR A 426 -25.07 0.24 -24.31
N GLY A 427 -25.95 0.90 -23.55
CA GLY A 427 -27.39 0.89 -23.80
C GLY A 427 -27.88 2.02 -24.71
N PHE A 428 -27.31 3.22 -24.59
CA PHE A 428 -27.76 4.40 -25.34
C PHE A 428 -26.73 4.83 -26.38
N THR A 429 -25.48 5.11 -25.97
CA THR A 429 -24.46 5.72 -26.85
C THR A 429 -24.11 4.85 -28.05
N VAL A 430 -23.94 3.53 -27.86
CA VAL A 430 -23.63 2.55 -28.93
C VAL A 430 -24.76 2.40 -29.94
N VAL A 431 -26.01 2.66 -29.55
CA VAL A 431 -27.17 2.54 -30.46
C VAL A 431 -27.41 3.85 -31.21
N VAL A 432 -27.41 4.97 -30.48
CA VAL A 432 -27.76 6.28 -31.05
C VAL A 432 -26.69 6.80 -32.00
N PHE A 433 -25.41 6.57 -31.73
CA PHE A 433 -24.33 7.14 -32.54
C PHE A 433 -24.32 6.66 -34.00
N PRO A 434 -24.43 5.36 -34.33
CA PRO A 434 -24.55 4.90 -35.72
C PRO A 434 -25.80 5.43 -36.42
N ILE A 435 -26.91 5.57 -35.70
CA ILE A 435 -28.14 6.14 -36.25
C ILE A 435 -27.90 7.59 -36.66
N LEU A 436 -27.26 8.39 -35.81
CA LEU A 436 -26.89 9.77 -36.14
C LEU A 436 -25.96 9.83 -37.35
N ILE A 437 -24.95 8.97 -37.44
CA ILE A 437 -24.06 8.88 -38.60
C ILE A 437 -24.86 8.51 -39.86
N ALA A 438 -25.73 7.51 -39.80
CA ALA A 438 -26.56 7.10 -40.94
C ALA A 438 -27.47 8.24 -41.42
N VAL A 439 -28.06 9.01 -40.50
CA VAL A 439 -28.87 10.19 -40.83
C VAL A 439 -28.03 11.30 -41.48
N LEU A 440 -26.76 11.48 -41.09
CA LEU A 440 -25.89 12.45 -41.75
C LEU A 440 -25.52 12.05 -43.20
N PHE A 441 -25.41 10.74 -43.48
CA PHE A 441 -25.12 10.24 -44.83
C PHE A 441 -26.36 10.22 -45.75
N VAL A 442 -27.49 9.75 -45.22
CA VAL A 442 -28.70 9.49 -46.03
C VAL A 442 -29.66 10.67 -46.02
N GLY A 443 -29.68 11.46 -44.95
CA GLY A 443 -30.57 12.60 -44.79
C GLY A 443 -30.19 13.81 -45.65
N PRO A 444 -31.00 14.89 -45.57
CA PRO A 444 -30.71 16.15 -46.23
C PRO A 444 -29.32 16.67 -45.89
N GLN A 445 -28.63 17.31 -46.83
CA GLN A 445 -27.23 17.70 -46.62
C GLN A 445 -27.05 19.04 -45.90
N THR A 446 -28.14 19.80 -45.71
CA THR A 446 -28.14 21.12 -45.10
C THR A 446 -28.60 21.09 -43.63
N ARG A 447 -28.06 22.01 -42.81
CA ARG A 447 -28.28 22.07 -41.36
C ARG A 447 -29.71 22.38 -40.94
N ASP A 448 -30.42 23.16 -41.74
CA ASP A 448 -31.83 23.54 -41.53
C ASP A 448 -32.83 22.40 -41.75
N ARG A 449 -32.40 21.31 -42.41
CA ARG A 449 -33.26 20.15 -42.72
C ARG A 449 -32.74 18.84 -42.18
N ASN A 450 -31.52 18.80 -41.65
CA ASN A 450 -30.92 17.61 -41.06
C ASN A 450 -30.80 17.74 -39.54
N PHE A 451 -31.60 16.95 -38.83
CA PHE A 451 -31.63 16.96 -37.37
C PHE A 451 -30.31 16.51 -36.75
N ALA A 452 -29.61 15.53 -37.33
CA ALA A 452 -28.35 15.08 -36.77
C ALA A 452 -27.27 16.18 -36.87
N LEU A 453 -27.25 16.92 -37.99
CA LEU A 453 -26.34 18.05 -38.18
C LEU A 453 -26.69 19.21 -37.24
N ASN A 454 -27.98 19.55 -37.13
CA ASN A 454 -28.47 20.57 -36.20
C ASN A 454 -28.17 20.22 -34.73
N LEU A 455 -28.41 18.97 -34.32
CA LEU A 455 -28.12 18.49 -32.96
C LEU A 455 -26.64 18.63 -32.62
N PHE A 456 -25.75 18.32 -33.57
CA PHE A 456 -24.30 18.38 -33.34
C PHE A 456 -23.77 19.82 -33.30
N TRP A 457 -24.19 20.70 -34.19
CA TRP A 457 -23.65 22.07 -34.24
C TRP A 457 -24.43 23.08 -33.38
N ALA A 458 -25.77 23.03 -33.41
CA ALA A 458 -26.61 23.99 -32.69
C ALA A 458 -26.88 23.60 -31.23
N TRP A 459 -27.00 22.32 -30.89
CA TRP A 459 -27.32 21.90 -29.51
C TRP A 459 -26.08 21.49 -28.71
N TRP A 460 -25.27 20.59 -29.26
CA TRP A 460 -24.19 19.94 -28.52
C TRP A 460 -23.13 20.93 -28.06
N TRP A 461 -22.63 21.80 -28.95
CA TRP A 461 -21.59 22.78 -28.62
C TRP A 461 -21.98 23.77 -27.50
N PRO A 462 -23.08 24.53 -27.58
CA PRO A 462 -23.43 25.47 -26.52
C PRO A 462 -23.75 24.75 -25.20
N PHE A 463 -24.39 23.58 -25.26
CA PHE A 463 -24.68 22.77 -24.08
C PHE A 463 -23.41 22.35 -23.33
N PHE A 464 -22.40 21.81 -24.03
CA PHE A 464 -21.17 21.35 -23.38
C PHE A 464 -20.27 22.50 -22.93
N LEU A 465 -20.16 23.58 -23.72
CA LEU A 465 -19.41 24.77 -23.33
C LEU A 465 -19.99 25.41 -22.05
N LEU A 466 -21.32 25.43 -21.90
CA LEU A 466 -21.99 25.87 -20.67
C LEU A 466 -21.73 24.95 -19.47
N ILE A 467 -21.68 23.63 -19.69
CA ILE A 467 -21.52 22.63 -18.62
C ILE A 467 -20.07 22.49 -18.14
N PHE A 468 -19.06 22.77 -18.97
CA PHE A 468 -17.66 22.56 -18.62
C PHE A 468 -17.20 23.25 -17.32
N PRO A 469 -17.58 24.52 -17.02
CA PRO A 469 -17.28 25.16 -15.75
C PRO A 469 -17.86 24.43 -14.53
N PHE A 470 -18.87 23.58 -14.71
CA PHE A 470 -19.52 22.87 -13.60
C PHE A 470 -19.02 21.44 -13.48
N LEU A 471 -19.03 20.67 -14.58
CA LEU A 471 -18.82 19.23 -14.58
C LEU A 471 -17.53 18.78 -15.29
N GLY A 472 -16.65 19.71 -15.67
CA GLY A 472 -15.35 19.37 -16.26
C GLY A 472 -15.48 18.46 -17.49
N ARG A 473 -14.70 17.37 -17.55
CA ARG A 473 -14.68 16.45 -18.70
C ARG A 473 -15.75 15.35 -18.66
N VAL A 474 -16.91 15.57 -18.03
CA VAL A 474 -17.93 14.52 -17.86
C VAL A 474 -18.38 13.88 -19.18
N TRP A 475 -18.45 14.64 -20.28
CA TRP A 475 -18.75 14.11 -21.62
C TRP A 475 -17.80 12.97 -22.04
N CYS A 476 -16.52 13.05 -21.67
CA CYS A 476 -15.54 12.03 -22.02
C CYS A 476 -15.81 10.67 -21.33
N SER A 477 -16.67 10.62 -20.30
CA SER A 477 -17.15 9.37 -19.72
C SER A 477 -18.22 8.69 -20.58
N VAL A 478 -19.02 9.47 -21.33
CA VAL A 478 -20.16 9.02 -22.14
C VAL A 478 -19.94 9.16 -23.66
N CYS A 479 -18.68 9.39 -24.06
CA CYS A 479 -18.30 9.72 -25.42
C CYS A 479 -18.42 8.52 -26.39
N PRO A 480 -19.07 8.69 -27.56
CA PRO A 480 -19.24 7.63 -28.54
C PRO A 480 -17.91 7.11 -29.11
N PHE A 481 -16.94 8.00 -29.35
CA PHE A 481 -15.68 7.60 -29.99
C PHE A 481 -14.91 6.55 -29.17
N MET A 482 -14.92 6.69 -27.84
CA MET A 482 -14.16 5.79 -26.98
C MET A 482 -14.89 4.48 -26.69
N ILE A 483 -16.23 4.47 -26.66
CA ILE A 483 -16.96 3.21 -26.47
C ILE A 483 -16.77 2.27 -27.65
N TYR A 484 -16.74 2.79 -28.89
CA TYR A 484 -16.35 2.01 -30.06
C TYR A 484 -14.90 1.54 -30.00
N GLY A 485 -13.99 2.37 -29.47
CA GLY A 485 -12.62 1.96 -29.19
C GLY A 485 -12.53 0.79 -28.22
N GLU A 486 -13.29 0.80 -27.12
CA GLU A 486 -13.33 -0.29 -26.14
C GLU A 486 -13.96 -1.57 -26.69
N ILE A 487 -15.05 -1.45 -27.47
CA ILE A 487 -15.67 -2.58 -28.17
C ILE A 487 -14.65 -3.19 -29.14
N THR A 488 -13.98 -2.36 -29.94
CA THR A 488 -12.94 -2.79 -30.89
C THR A 488 -11.78 -3.48 -30.17
N GLN A 489 -11.34 -2.95 -29.02
CA GLN A 489 -10.29 -3.57 -28.23
C GLN A 489 -10.73 -4.96 -27.71
N LYS A 490 -11.94 -5.08 -27.15
CA LYS A 490 -12.49 -6.37 -26.69
C LYS A 490 -12.62 -7.37 -27.83
N LEU A 491 -13.18 -6.95 -28.97
CA LEU A 491 -13.35 -7.78 -30.16
C LEU A 491 -12.01 -8.18 -30.77
N SER A 492 -11.04 -7.25 -30.84
CA SER A 492 -9.70 -7.53 -31.36
C SER A 492 -8.95 -8.55 -30.50
N LEU A 493 -9.08 -8.50 -29.17
CA LEU A 493 -8.46 -9.46 -28.27
C LEU A 493 -9.16 -10.82 -28.28
N TRP A 494 -10.48 -10.82 -28.52
CA TRP A 494 -11.26 -12.04 -28.69
C TRP A 494 -10.93 -12.77 -30.00
N LEU A 495 -10.81 -12.04 -31.12
CA LEU A 495 -10.43 -12.58 -32.43
C LEU A 495 -8.93 -12.95 -32.51
N PHE A 496 -8.06 -12.13 -31.92
CA PHE A 496 -6.60 -12.27 -31.97
C PHE A 496 -5.99 -12.11 -30.57
N PRO A 497 -5.84 -13.21 -29.81
CA PRO A 497 -5.26 -13.16 -28.46
C PRO A 497 -3.81 -12.64 -28.50
N ARG A 498 -3.60 -11.40 -28.06
CA ARG A 498 -2.29 -10.74 -28.03
C ARG A 498 -2.18 -9.80 -26.83
N GLN A 499 -0.94 -9.45 -26.45
CA GLN A 499 -0.71 -8.41 -25.46
C GLN A 499 -0.67 -7.04 -26.13
N LEU A 500 -1.46 -6.09 -25.61
CA LEU A 500 -1.46 -4.71 -26.09
C LEU A 500 -0.19 -3.97 -25.66
N LYS A 501 0.23 -2.98 -26.47
CA LYS A 501 1.42 -2.18 -26.15
C LYS A 501 1.14 -1.23 -24.98
N ARG A 502 2.13 -1.08 -24.09
CA ARG A 502 2.12 -0.05 -23.05
C ARG A 502 2.31 1.34 -23.65
N TRP A 503 1.92 2.37 -22.90
CA TRP A 503 2.00 3.76 -23.36
C TRP A 503 3.46 4.25 -23.46
N PRO A 504 3.88 4.86 -24.59
CA PRO A 504 5.16 5.54 -24.69
C PRO A 504 5.10 6.92 -24.01
N ARG A 505 5.00 6.94 -22.68
CA ARG A 505 4.65 8.15 -21.89
C ARG A 505 5.53 9.36 -22.18
N GLU A 506 6.86 9.20 -22.20
CA GLU A 506 7.79 10.32 -22.42
C GLU A 506 7.58 11.00 -23.78
N LYS A 507 7.48 10.19 -24.86
CA LYS A 507 7.24 10.71 -26.21
C LYS A 507 5.84 11.32 -26.33
N ALA A 508 4.83 10.66 -25.76
CA ALA A 508 3.45 11.12 -25.79
C ALA A 508 3.23 12.42 -25.01
N GLU A 509 3.89 12.60 -23.86
CA GLU A 509 3.81 13.86 -23.09
C GLU A 509 4.54 15.02 -23.78
N LYS A 510 5.64 14.73 -24.49
CA LYS A 510 6.41 15.73 -25.23
C LYS A 510 5.69 16.19 -26.51
N TRP A 511 5.14 15.26 -27.29
CA TRP A 511 4.60 15.53 -28.62
C TRP A 511 3.08 15.54 -28.71
N GLY A 512 2.37 14.86 -27.80
CA GLY A 512 0.91 14.73 -27.87
C GLY A 512 0.19 16.08 -27.88
N GLY A 513 0.63 17.03 -27.06
CA GLY A 513 0.07 18.39 -27.06
C GLY A 513 0.25 19.15 -28.38
N TRP A 514 1.40 19.01 -29.04
CA TRP A 514 1.66 19.62 -30.34
C TRP A 514 0.90 18.93 -31.48
N PHE A 515 0.75 17.61 -31.38
CA PHE A 515 -0.11 16.85 -32.28
C PHE A 515 -1.56 17.31 -32.18
N LEU A 516 -2.07 17.51 -30.95
CA LEU A 516 -3.42 18.06 -30.72
C LEU A 516 -3.58 19.44 -31.35
N PHE A 517 -2.61 20.34 -31.17
CA PHE A 517 -2.60 21.66 -31.79
C PHE A 517 -2.69 21.57 -33.32
N GLY A 518 -1.86 20.72 -33.95
CA GLY A 518 -1.88 20.52 -35.39
C GLY A 518 -3.21 19.94 -35.89
N LEU A 519 -3.73 18.90 -35.23
CA LEU A 519 -5.00 18.28 -35.59
C LEU A 519 -6.18 19.25 -35.44
N PHE A 520 -6.21 20.05 -34.37
CA PHE A 520 -7.26 21.05 -34.16
C PHE A 520 -7.17 22.19 -35.20
N THR A 521 -5.96 22.58 -35.59
CA THR A 521 -5.75 23.56 -36.68
C THR A 521 -6.29 23.03 -37.99
N LEU A 522 -6.01 21.76 -38.34
CA LEU A 522 -6.56 21.13 -39.53
C LEU A 522 -8.09 21.04 -39.51
N ILE A 523 -8.68 20.76 -38.34
CA ILE A 523 -10.14 20.75 -38.19
C ILE A 523 -10.73 22.14 -38.43
N PHE A 524 -10.15 23.20 -37.86
CA PHE A 524 -10.62 24.56 -38.09
C PHE A 524 -10.46 25.02 -39.54
N LEU A 525 -9.36 24.66 -40.20
CA LEU A 525 -9.18 24.95 -41.62
C LEU A 525 -10.19 24.17 -42.47
N TRP A 526 -10.47 22.90 -42.13
CA TRP A 526 -11.52 22.14 -42.81
C TRP A 526 -12.89 22.79 -42.58
N GLU A 527 -13.17 23.22 -41.36
CA GLU A 527 -14.43 23.86 -41.00
C GLU A 527 -14.71 25.12 -41.83
N GLU A 528 -13.71 25.99 -41.93
CA GLU A 528 -13.81 27.26 -42.64
C GLU A 528 -13.77 27.10 -44.17
N LEU A 529 -12.81 26.33 -44.71
CA LEU A 529 -12.57 26.25 -46.16
C LEU A 529 -13.62 25.41 -46.92
N TRP A 530 -14.33 24.50 -46.25
CA TRP A 530 -15.36 23.64 -46.86
C TRP A 530 -16.73 23.75 -46.20
N HIS A 531 -16.96 24.76 -45.35
CA HIS A 531 -18.23 24.98 -44.65
C HIS A 531 -18.76 23.70 -43.97
N LEU A 532 -17.89 23.04 -43.21
CA LEU A 532 -18.17 21.75 -42.57
C LEU A 532 -19.45 21.77 -41.72
N GLU A 533 -19.70 22.89 -41.03
CA GLU A 533 -20.86 23.09 -40.16
C GLU A 533 -22.21 23.03 -40.87
N ASN A 534 -22.23 23.25 -42.19
CA ASN A 534 -23.44 23.31 -43.00
C ASN A 534 -23.60 22.11 -43.94
N THR A 535 -22.63 21.18 -43.96
CA THR A 535 -22.60 20.02 -44.84
C THR A 535 -22.60 18.70 -44.05
N ALA A 536 -23.71 17.93 -44.13
CA ALA A 536 -23.91 16.74 -43.31
C ALA A 536 -22.88 15.62 -43.58
N TYR A 537 -22.61 15.34 -44.85
CA TYR A 537 -21.63 14.33 -45.28
C TYR A 537 -20.22 14.61 -44.73
N LEU A 538 -19.74 15.85 -44.84
CA LEU A 538 -18.41 16.22 -44.36
C LEU A 538 -18.33 16.09 -42.83
N SER A 539 -19.38 16.52 -42.11
CA SER A 539 -19.49 16.32 -40.66
C SER A 539 -19.48 14.83 -40.28
N ALA A 540 -20.15 13.96 -41.03
CA ALA A 540 -20.11 12.50 -40.82
C ALA A 540 -18.71 11.94 -41.01
N CYS A 541 -18.01 12.36 -42.07
CA CYS A 541 -16.62 11.98 -42.34
C CYS A 541 -15.68 12.38 -41.20
N LEU A 542 -15.82 13.60 -40.65
CA LEU A 542 -15.04 14.03 -39.48
C LEU A 542 -15.30 13.13 -38.27
N LEU A 543 -16.57 12.85 -37.95
CA LEU A 543 -16.95 11.99 -36.82
C LEU A 543 -16.41 10.57 -36.98
N LEU A 544 -16.49 10.00 -38.19
CA LEU A 544 -15.93 8.69 -38.50
C LEU A 544 -14.41 8.68 -38.43
N LEU A 545 -13.72 9.72 -38.89
CA LEU A 545 -12.26 9.83 -38.82
C LEU A 545 -11.78 9.85 -37.37
N ILE A 546 -12.43 10.63 -36.50
CA ILE A 546 -12.13 10.66 -35.07
C ILE A 546 -12.42 9.30 -34.41
N THR A 547 -13.53 8.65 -34.79
CA THR A 547 -13.90 7.31 -34.31
C THR A 547 -12.88 6.26 -34.73
N ALA A 548 -12.47 6.27 -36.01
CA ALA A 548 -11.46 5.38 -36.56
C ALA A 548 -10.12 5.56 -35.83
N GLY A 549 -9.71 6.81 -35.57
CA GLY A 549 -8.53 7.10 -34.74
C GLY A 549 -8.64 6.45 -33.35
N ALA A 550 -9.78 6.63 -32.67
CA ALA A 550 -10.00 6.01 -31.37
C ALA A 550 -9.94 4.46 -31.45
N MET A 551 -10.55 3.85 -32.46
CA MET A 551 -10.56 2.39 -32.67
C MET A 551 -9.16 1.84 -32.95
N ILE A 552 -8.41 2.46 -33.88
CA ILE A 552 -7.06 2.06 -34.27
C ILE A 552 -6.13 2.09 -33.05
N PHE A 553 -6.11 3.20 -32.31
CA PHE A 553 -5.22 3.32 -31.14
C PHE A 553 -5.66 2.41 -29.97
N SER A 554 -6.95 2.10 -29.83
CA SER A 554 -7.45 1.15 -28.83
C SER A 554 -7.12 -0.31 -29.18
N ALA A 555 -6.99 -0.64 -30.47
CA ALA A 555 -6.53 -1.95 -30.92
C ALA A 555 -5.02 -2.16 -30.71
N ILE A 556 -4.23 -1.08 -30.64
CA ILE A 556 -2.76 -1.12 -30.52
C ILE A 556 -2.30 -1.00 -29.06
N PHE A 557 -2.85 -0.05 -28.32
CA PHE A 557 -2.41 0.30 -26.97
C PHE A 557 -3.43 -0.14 -25.91
N GLU A 558 -2.94 -0.44 -24.72
CA GLU A 558 -3.80 -0.72 -23.57
C GLU A 558 -4.58 0.53 -23.11
N ARG A 559 -5.80 0.36 -22.60
CA ARG A 559 -6.65 1.43 -22.02
C ARG A 559 -6.88 2.61 -22.99
N ARG A 560 -7.30 3.78 -22.46
CA ARG A 560 -7.74 4.94 -23.27
C ARG A 560 -6.59 5.88 -23.65
N PHE A 561 -5.61 5.40 -24.43
CA PHE A 561 -4.47 6.22 -24.87
C PHE A 561 -4.90 7.45 -25.68
N TRP A 562 -5.81 7.25 -26.65
CA TRP A 562 -6.35 8.30 -27.52
C TRP A 562 -6.93 9.47 -26.74
N CYS A 563 -7.76 9.18 -25.72
CA CYS A 563 -8.44 10.19 -24.90
C CYS A 563 -7.50 11.10 -24.11
N ARG A 564 -6.28 10.64 -23.81
CA ARG A 564 -5.29 11.40 -23.03
C ARG A 564 -4.39 12.27 -23.91
N TYR A 565 -3.93 11.74 -25.04
CA TYR A 565 -2.84 12.38 -25.81
C TYR A 565 -3.19 12.82 -27.22
N LEU A 566 -4.24 12.28 -27.85
CA LEU A 566 -4.47 12.44 -29.29
C LEU A 566 -5.86 12.98 -29.67
N CYS A 567 -6.84 12.86 -28.78
CA CYS A 567 -8.19 13.33 -29.05
C CYS A 567 -8.29 14.87 -29.01
N PRO A 568 -8.61 15.56 -30.13
CA PRO A 568 -8.66 17.02 -30.20
C PRO A 568 -9.72 17.60 -29.25
N ILE A 569 -10.94 17.02 -29.29
CA ILE A 569 -12.03 17.37 -28.38
C ILE A 569 -11.64 17.09 -26.92
N GLY A 570 -10.92 15.99 -26.67
CA GLY A 570 -10.41 15.65 -25.35
C GLY A 570 -9.39 16.67 -24.81
N GLY A 571 -8.51 17.17 -25.67
CA GLY A 571 -7.53 18.22 -25.36
C GLY A 571 -8.19 19.54 -24.98
N MET A 572 -9.13 20.00 -25.81
CA MET A 572 -9.95 21.19 -25.55
C MET A 572 -10.75 21.03 -24.25
N ASN A 573 -11.47 19.91 -24.08
CA ASN A 573 -12.24 19.65 -22.86
C ASN A 573 -11.35 19.60 -21.63
N GLY A 574 -10.15 19.03 -21.74
CA GLY A 574 -9.17 19.00 -20.65
C GLY A 574 -8.64 20.38 -20.26
N LEU A 575 -8.51 21.28 -21.24
CA LEU A 575 -8.11 22.66 -21.00
C LEU A 575 -9.23 23.41 -20.25
N PHE A 576 -10.48 23.40 -20.75
CA PHE A 576 -11.61 24.06 -20.09
C PHE A 576 -11.98 23.43 -18.74
N ALA A 577 -11.77 22.12 -18.57
CA ALA A 577 -12.01 21.44 -17.30
C ALA A 577 -11.16 21.99 -16.15
N LYS A 578 -10.06 22.71 -16.41
CA LYS A 578 -9.30 23.40 -15.35
C LYS A 578 -10.12 24.48 -14.64
N LEU A 579 -11.14 25.05 -15.31
CA LEU A 579 -12.07 26.01 -14.70
C LEU A 579 -13.15 25.34 -13.84
N SER A 580 -13.30 24.03 -13.92
CA SER A 580 -14.46 23.34 -13.33
C SER A 580 -14.57 23.46 -11.80
N MET A 581 -15.81 23.65 -11.33
CA MET A 581 -16.18 23.74 -9.92
C MET A 581 -16.29 22.38 -9.25
N THR A 582 -16.36 21.28 -9.99
CA THR A 582 -16.32 19.93 -9.42
C THR A 582 -14.98 19.26 -9.68
N GLU A 583 -14.47 18.51 -8.73
CA GLU A 583 -13.24 17.71 -8.87
C GLU A 583 -13.42 16.33 -8.28
N LEU A 584 -12.67 15.36 -8.78
CA LEU A 584 -12.56 14.05 -8.17
C LEU A 584 -11.15 13.83 -7.65
N ARG A 585 -11.01 13.67 -6.33
CA ARG A 585 -9.71 13.52 -5.64
C ARG A 585 -9.78 12.38 -4.65
N ALA A 586 -8.64 11.94 -4.12
CA ALA A 586 -8.62 10.98 -3.02
C ALA A 586 -7.92 11.56 -1.80
N GLN A 587 -8.41 11.16 -0.62
CA GLN A 587 -7.78 11.50 0.65
C GLN A 587 -6.41 10.80 0.74
N GLN A 588 -5.34 11.55 0.46
CA GLN A 588 -3.97 11.06 0.49
C GLN A 588 -3.62 10.39 1.83
N GLY A 589 -4.16 10.88 2.95
CA GLY A 589 -4.02 10.25 4.27
C GLY A 589 -4.51 8.81 4.28
N ILE A 590 -5.76 8.56 3.87
CA ILE A 590 -6.32 7.19 3.80
C ILE A 590 -5.59 6.35 2.76
N CYS A 591 -5.29 6.91 1.59
CA CYS A 591 -4.57 6.20 0.55
C CYS A 591 -3.16 5.77 1.00
N SER A 592 -2.45 6.60 1.75
CA SER A 592 -1.08 6.32 2.18
C SER A 592 -1.00 5.52 3.48
N ALA A 593 -1.97 5.66 4.38
CA ALA A 593 -1.98 4.97 5.67
C ALA A 593 -2.65 3.58 5.61
N THR A 594 -3.68 3.41 4.78
CA THR A 594 -4.54 2.23 4.81
C THR A 594 -4.51 1.40 3.53
N CYS A 595 -4.33 2.04 2.36
CA CYS A 595 -4.44 1.35 1.08
C CYS A 595 -3.17 0.57 0.71
N THR A 596 -3.29 -0.74 0.52
CA THR A 596 -2.22 -1.61 0.00
C THR A 596 -2.48 -2.11 -1.42
N THR A 597 -3.72 -1.98 -1.92
CA THR A 597 -4.16 -2.65 -3.16
C THR A 597 -4.00 -1.79 -4.42
N TYR A 598 -4.13 -0.46 -4.29
CA TYR A 598 -4.07 0.50 -5.41
C TYR A 598 -5.00 0.15 -6.60
N GLN A 599 -6.12 -0.52 -6.34
CA GLN A 599 -7.07 -0.99 -7.36
C GLN A 599 -7.68 0.13 -8.19
N CYS A 600 -7.83 1.33 -7.62
CA CYS A 600 -8.27 2.51 -8.37
C CYS A 600 -7.36 2.88 -9.56
N TYR A 601 -6.09 2.51 -9.53
CA TYR A 601 -5.14 2.71 -10.63
C TYR A 601 -4.87 1.41 -11.40
N LYS A 602 -4.56 0.30 -10.71
CA LYS A 602 -4.15 -0.95 -11.36
C LYS A 602 -5.34 -1.79 -11.88
N GLY A 603 -6.49 -1.69 -11.24
CA GLY A 603 -7.57 -2.67 -11.36
C GLY A 603 -7.34 -3.88 -10.45
N GLY A 604 -8.36 -4.71 -10.30
CA GLY A 604 -8.32 -5.94 -9.52
C GLY A 604 -9.69 -6.41 -9.04
N PRO A 605 -9.74 -7.57 -8.34
CA PRO A 605 -10.97 -8.19 -7.88
C PRO A 605 -11.63 -7.37 -6.76
N GLN A 606 -12.91 -7.61 -6.50
CA GLN A 606 -13.66 -6.96 -5.42
C GLN A 606 -12.95 -7.12 -4.06
N LYS A 607 -12.76 -6.01 -3.34
CA LYS A 607 -12.16 -5.98 -1.99
C LYS A 607 -12.82 -4.93 -1.13
N GLY A 608 -13.23 -5.30 0.09
CA GLY A 608 -13.94 -4.39 1.00
C GLY A 608 -15.18 -3.81 0.32
N GLU A 609 -15.31 -2.48 0.31
CA GLU A 609 -16.40 -1.80 -0.41
C GLU A 609 -16.12 -1.60 -1.92
N GLY A 610 -14.88 -1.86 -2.37
CA GLY A 610 -14.45 -1.66 -3.75
C GLY A 610 -14.91 -2.81 -4.64
N MET A 611 -15.55 -2.49 -5.76
CA MET A 611 -16.01 -3.41 -6.80
C MET A 611 -14.85 -3.90 -7.68
N GLU A 612 -15.07 -5.00 -8.40
CA GLU A 612 -14.14 -5.45 -9.43
C GLU A 612 -14.08 -4.41 -10.57
N THR A 613 -12.85 -3.99 -10.92
CA THR A 613 -12.65 -3.01 -12.00
C THR A 613 -11.31 -3.22 -12.69
N ASN A 614 -11.18 -2.69 -13.91
CA ASN A 614 -9.91 -2.64 -14.65
C ASN A 614 -9.00 -1.45 -14.25
N GLY A 615 -9.35 -0.73 -13.18
CA GLY A 615 -8.64 0.46 -12.73
C GLY A 615 -8.89 1.69 -13.61
N CYS A 616 -8.20 2.80 -13.34
CA CYS A 616 -8.41 4.05 -14.06
C CYS A 616 -8.12 3.90 -15.57
N PRO A 617 -9.08 4.20 -16.47
CA PRO A 617 -8.90 4.01 -17.90
C PRO A 617 -7.88 4.98 -18.53
N LEU A 618 -7.49 6.04 -17.81
CA LEU A 618 -6.48 7.02 -18.25
C LEU A 618 -5.11 6.89 -17.56
N TYR A 619 -4.91 5.83 -16.77
CA TYR A 619 -3.71 5.71 -15.92
C TYR A 619 -3.49 6.91 -15.00
N SER A 620 -4.56 7.41 -14.40
CA SER A 620 -4.50 8.49 -13.41
C SER A 620 -4.83 7.95 -12.03
N HIS A 621 -3.96 8.20 -11.05
CA HIS A 621 -4.25 7.88 -9.66
C HIS A 621 -4.96 9.07 -8.99
N PRO A 622 -6.15 8.91 -8.39
CA PRO A 622 -6.95 10.04 -7.89
C PRO A 622 -6.25 10.86 -6.80
N ALA A 623 -5.31 10.26 -6.06
CA ALA A 623 -4.49 10.97 -5.06
C ALA A 623 -3.35 11.81 -5.66
N GLN A 624 -3.00 11.61 -6.93
CA GLN A 624 -1.91 12.29 -7.64
C GLN A 624 -2.42 13.30 -8.68
N LEU A 625 -3.74 13.48 -8.80
CA LEU A 625 -4.32 14.46 -9.72
C LEU A 625 -4.07 15.88 -9.20
N GLU A 626 -3.31 16.66 -9.96
CA GLU A 626 -3.04 18.09 -9.68
C GLU A 626 -4.12 19.01 -10.24
N ASP A 627 -4.72 18.60 -11.36
CA ASP A 627 -5.83 19.29 -12.01
C ASP A 627 -6.83 18.34 -12.66
N ASN A 628 -7.91 18.90 -13.20
CA ASN A 628 -8.99 18.15 -13.84
C ASN A 628 -8.74 17.80 -15.32
N ARG A 629 -7.58 18.12 -15.88
CA ARG A 629 -7.27 17.81 -17.28
C ARG A 629 -7.29 16.31 -17.53
N ASP A 630 -6.69 15.51 -16.66
CA ASP A 630 -6.47 14.08 -16.89
C ASP A 630 -7.58 13.18 -16.30
N CYS A 631 -8.65 13.78 -15.77
CA CYS A 631 -9.79 13.05 -15.20
C CYS A 631 -11.02 13.17 -16.11
N VAL A 632 -11.58 12.04 -16.53
CA VAL A 632 -12.81 11.99 -17.37
C VAL A 632 -14.08 11.70 -16.58
N LEU A 633 -14.01 11.71 -15.24
CA LEU A 633 -15.17 11.52 -14.36
C LEU A 633 -15.98 10.23 -14.60
N CYS A 634 -15.31 9.17 -15.04
CA CYS A 634 -15.90 7.83 -15.20
C CYS A 634 -16.21 7.11 -13.88
N MET A 635 -15.82 7.68 -12.74
CA MET A 635 -16.03 7.13 -11.39
C MET A 635 -15.43 5.73 -11.13
N THR A 636 -14.64 5.15 -12.04
CA THR A 636 -14.02 3.83 -11.83
C THR A 636 -13.17 3.77 -10.57
N CYS A 637 -12.44 4.85 -10.26
CA CYS A 637 -11.66 4.92 -9.03
C CYS A 637 -12.53 4.99 -7.76
N LEU A 638 -13.71 5.62 -7.83
CA LEU A 638 -14.71 5.60 -6.76
C LEU A 638 -15.30 4.19 -6.57
N LYS A 639 -15.62 3.49 -7.67
CA LYS A 639 -16.09 2.10 -7.65
C LYS A 639 -15.03 1.14 -7.10
N ALA A 640 -13.76 1.34 -7.45
CA ALA A 640 -12.65 0.46 -7.10
C ALA A 640 -12.08 0.63 -5.69
N CYS A 641 -12.42 1.71 -4.97
CA CYS A 641 -11.75 2.04 -3.71
C CYS A 641 -12.29 1.20 -2.52
N PRO A 642 -11.46 0.38 -1.85
CA PRO A 642 -11.90 -0.42 -0.70
C PRO A 642 -12.10 0.40 0.59
N HIS A 643 -11.53 1.61 0.67
CA HIS A 643 -11.40 2.39 1.90
C HIS A 643 -12.15 3.73 1.89
N ARG A 644 -13.11 3.93 0.96
CA ARG A 644 -13.88 5.18 0.85
C ARG A 644 -13.05 6.46 0.70
N SER A 645 -11.82 6.36 0.17
CA SER A 645 -10.90 7.50 0.11
C SER A 645 -11.22 8.50 -1.00
N VAL A 646 -11.95 8.10 -2.04
CA VAL A 646 -12.26 8.95 -3.20
C VAL A 646 -13.43 9.88 -2.88
N GLU A 647 -13.23 11.17 -3.15
CA GLU A 647 -14.16 12.27 -2.91
C GLU A 647 -14.53 12.96 -4.22
N PHE A 648 -15.79 13.37 -4.33
CA PHE A 648 -16.25 14.26 -5.38
C PHE A 648 -16.53 15.62 -4.74
N ASN A 649 -15.63 16.57 -4.93
CA ASN A 649 -15.63 17.85 -4.22
C ASN A 649 -16.17 18.97 -5.10
N LEU A 650 -16.99 19.84 -4.52
CA LEU A 650 -17.31 21.17 -5.04
C LEU A 650 -16.25 22.17 -4.53
N ARG A 651 -15.74 23.03 -5.42
CA ARG A 651 -14.66 24.00 -5.18
C ARG A 651 -14.88 25.31 -5.95
N PRO A 652 -14.22 26.43 -5.57
CA PRO A 652 -14.23 27.64 -6.38
C PRO A 652 -13.69 27.41 -7.79
N PRO A 653 -14.27 28.07 -8.82
CA PRO A 653 -13.87 27.87 -10.21
C PRO A 653 -12.40 28.24 -10.43
N GLY A 654 -11.67 27.40 -11.18
CA GLY A 654 -10.29 27.66 -11.57
C GLY A 654 -9.24 27.61 -10.45
N ILE A 655 -9.57 27.20 -9.22
CA ILE A 655 -8.68 27.32 -8.04
C ILE A 655 -7.30 26.71 -8.20
N GLU A 656 -7.15 25.68 -9.03
CA GLU A 656 -5.86 25.03 -9.27
C GLU A 656 -4.89 25.91 -10.06
N LEU A 657 -5.41 26.78 -10.94
CA LEU A 657 -4.62 27.64 -11.83
C LEU A 657 -3.68 28.58 -11.09
N TRP A 658 -4.03 29.01 -9.88
CA TRP A 658 -3.18 29.89 -9.05
C TRP A 658 -2.59 29.19 -7.81
N THR A 659 -2.78 27.88 -7.67
CA THR A 659 -2.39 27.17 -6.45
C THR A 659 -1.61 25.86 -6.65
N THR A 660 -1.88 25.05 -7.66
CA THR A 660 -1.16 23.77 -7.92
C THR A 660 -0.73 23.61 -9.38
N HIS A 661 -1.14 24.52 -10.25
CA HIS A 661 -0.98 24.36 -11.68
C HIS A 661 0.48 24.41 -12.14
N VAL A 662 0.81 23.48 -13.05
CA VAL A 662 2.08 23.44 -13.76
C VAL A 662 1.87 23.89 -15.22
N PRO A 663 2.48 25.01 -15.65
CA PRO A 663 2.27 25.58 -16.98
C PRO A 663 2.92 24.73 -18.08
N ARG A 664 2.24 24.58 -19.22
CA ARG A 664 2.74 23.83 -20.39
C ARG A 664 2.60 24.64 -21.68
N LYS A 665 3.68 24.71 -22.47
CA LYS A 665 3.73 25.54 -23.69
C LYS A 665 2.67 25.16 -24.74
N TYR A 666 2.46 23.87 -24.96
CA TYR A 666 1.47 23.40 -25.95
C TYR A 666 0.02 23.68 -25.53
N GLU A 667 -0.28 23.73 -24.22
CA GLU A 667 -1.63 24.07 -23.75
C GLU A 667 -1.91 25.55 -24.00
N VAL A 668 -0.91 26.40 -23.82
CA VAL A 668 -1.00 27.82 -24.15
C VAL A 668 -1.20 28.03 -25.65
N ALA A 669 -0.46 27.28 -26.49
CA ALA A 669 -0.67 27.31 -27.94
C ALA A 669 -2.09 26.88 -28.32
N LEU A 670 -2.59 25.78 -27.75
CA LEU A 670 -3.96 25.31 -27.97
C LEU A 670 -5.00 26.32 -27.46
N LEU A 671 -4.76 26.96 -26.31
CA LEU A 671 -5.63 28.01 -25.76
C LEU A 671 -5.80 29.16 -26.76
N PHE A 672 -4.69 29.66 -27.32
CA PHE A 672 -4.75 30.74 -28.30
C PHE A 672 -5.33 30.30 -29.64
N LEU A 673 -5.10 29.05 -30.07
CA LEU A 673 -5.74 28.50 -31.25
C LEU A 673 -7.27 28.49 -31.11
N LEU A 674 -7.79 28.00 -29.97
CA LEU A 674 -9.22 27.99 -29.65
C LEU A 674 -9.81 29.41 -29.56
N TRP A 675 -8.99 30.39 -29.17
CA TRP A 675 -9.39 31.79 -29.22
C TRP A 675 -9.46 32.30 -30.67
N GLY A 676 -8.45 31.98 -31.47
CA GLY A 676 -8.39 32.33 -32.89
C GLY A 676 -9.58 31.78 -33.68
N GLY A 677 -10.07 30.59 -33.34
CA GLY A 677 -11.26 29.99 -33.96
C GLY A 677 -12.50 30.89 -33.92
N VAL A 678 -12.69 31.66 -32.83
CA VAL A 678 -13.82 32.61 -32.71
C VAL A 678 -13.77 33.70 -33.79
N TYR A 679 -12.56 34.16 -34.14
CA TYR A 679 -12.36 35.13 -35.22
C TYR A 679 -12.46 34.46 -36.59
N LEU A 680 -11.99 33.21 -36.70
CA LEU A 680 -12.06 32.44 -37.94
C LEU A 680 -13.51 32.24 -38.39
N HIS A 681 -14.43 31.87 -37.49
CA HIS A 681 -15.87 31.72 -37.82
C HIS A 681 -16.57 33.03 -38.23
N ARG A 682 -15.87 34.16 -38.13
CA ARG A 682 -16.34 35.50 -38.52
C ARG A 682 -15.41 36.15 -39.54
N LEU A 683 -14.69 35.33 -40.32
CA LEU A 683 -13.73 35.79 -41.32
C LEU A 683 -14.33 36.79 -42.33
N PRO A 684 -15.53 36.57 -42.89
CA PRO A 684 -16.11 37.52 -43.85
C PRO A 684 -16.41 38.89 -43.21
N GLN A 685 -16.91 38.90 -41.97
CA GLN A 685 -17.17 40.14 -41.21
C GLN A 685 -15.86 40.84 -40.84
N LEU A 686 -14.82 40.07 -40.50
CA LEU A 686 -13.50 40.61 -40.20
C LEU A 686 -12.85 41.22 -41.45
N GLN A 687 -13.00 40.60 -42.61
CA GLN A 687 -12.53 41.13 -43.88
C GLN A 687 -13.21 42.46 -44.22
N SER A 688 -14.54 42.53 -44.09
CA SER A 688 -15.30 43.75 -44.39
C SER A 688 -14.93 44.90 -43.43
N TYR A 689 -14.73 44.58 -42.15
CA TYR A 689 -14.31 45.56 -41.14
C TYR A 689 -12.89 46.08 -41.37
N LEU A 690 -11.96 45.22 -41.83
CA LEU A 690 -10.57 45.59 -42.12
C LEU A 690 -10.38 46.22 -43.51
N GLY A 691 -11.42 46.24 -44.35
CA GLY A 691 -11.35 46.78 -45.71
C GLY A 691 -10.41 46.01 -46.64
N LEU A 692 -10.18 44.72 -46.37
CA LEU A 692 -9.27 43.89 -47.16
C LEU A 692 -9.95 43.42 -48.47
N GLN A 693 -9.41 43.82 -49.62
CA GLN A 693 -9.89 43.40 -50.95
C GLN A 693 -9.30 42.05 -51.38
N LEU A 694 -9.46 41.00 -50.56
CA LEU A 694 -9.04 39.63 -50.89
C LEU A 694 -10.22 38.82 -51.43
N ASP A 695 -9.97 37.97 -52.43
CA ASP A 695 -11.01 37.07 -52.94
C ASP A 695 -11.05 35.79 -52.10
N LEU A 696 -12.09 35.64 -51.28
CA LEU A 696 -12.29 34.42 -50.46
C LEU A 696 -12.69 33.20 -51.30
N ASN A 697 -12.97 33.37 -52.60
CA ASN A 697 -13.17 32.22 -53.50
C ASN A 697 -11.84 31.59 -53.93
N ASP A 698 -10.72 32.32 -53.84
CA ASP A 698 -9.40 31.76 -54.10
C ASP A 698 -8.90 31.01 -52.86
N PHE A 699 -8.64 29.71 -53.05
CA PHE A 699 -8.25 28.80 -51.98
C PHE A 699 -6.98 29.28 -51.23
N TRP A 700 -5.97 29.79 -51.95
CA TRP A 700 -4.70 30.16 -51.34
C TRP A 700 -4.81 31.47 -50.56
N GLN A 701 -5.59 32.42 -51.05
CA GLN A 701 -5.90 33.66 -50.33
C GLN A 701 -6.73 33.37 -49.07
N HIS A 702 -7.77 32.54 -49.18
CA HIS A 702 -8.62 32.15 -48.05
C HIS A 702 -7.83 31.39 -46.99
N LEU A 703 -6.98 30.44 -47.38
CA LEU A 703 -6.08 29.71 -46.48
C LEU A 703 -5.08 30.63 -45.78
N GLY A 704 -4.43 31.54 -46.53
CA GLY A 704 -3.45 32.48 -46.00
C GLY A 704 -4.07 33.42 -44.96
N LEU A 705 -5.24 33.99 -45.25
CA LEU A 705 -5.96 34.85 -44.33
C LEU A 705 -6.43 34.08 -43.08
N SER A 706 -6.96 32.86 -43.26
CA SER A 706 -7.38 31.99 -42.16
C SER A 706 -6.25 31.73 -41.17
N LEU A 707 -5.05 31.40 -41.67
CA LEU A 707 -3.87 31.17 -40.82
C LEU A 707 -3.43 32.44 -40.07
N LEU A 708 -3.49 33.61 -40.72
CA LEU A 708 -3.17 34.89 -40.07
C LEU A 708 -4.16 35.23 -38.95
N VAL A 709 -5.45 35.01 -39.18
CA VAL A 709 -6.51 35.32 -38.21
C VAL A 709 -6.39 34.45 -36.97
N LEU A 710 -6.02 33.17 -37.11
CA LEU A 710 -5.76 32.28 -35.98
C LEU A 710 -4.65 32.79 -35.04
N LEU A 711 -3.73 33.63 -35.53
CA LEU A 711 -2.62 34.17 -34.74
C LEU A 711 -2.94 35.51 -34.05
N ILE A 712 -4.04 36.19 -34.41
CA ILE A 712 -4.37 37.53 -33.89
C ILE A 712 -4.41 37.55 -32.34
N PRO A 713 -5.14 36.66 -31.64
CA PRO A 713 -5.25 36.76 -30.19
C PRO A 713 -3.91 36.49 -29.48
N ALA A 714 -3.10 35.59 -30.04
CA ALA A 714 -1.75 35.31 -29.53
C ALA A 714 -0.84 36.54 -29.68
N ALA A 715 -0.88 37.21 -30.84
CA ALA A 715 -0.10 38.41 -31.11
C ALA A 715 -0.46 39.55 -30.15
N VAL A 716 -1.75 39.85 -29.99
CA VAL A 716 -2.22 40.92 -29.08
C VAL A 716 -1.85 40.62 -27.64
N ALA A 717 -2.04 39.37 -27.17
CA ALA A 717 -1.65 38.97 -25.82
C ALA A 717 -0.13 39.06 -25.59
N TRP A 718 0.67 38.75 -26.60
CA TRP A 718 2.13 38.82 -26.54
C TRP A 718 2.63 40.27 -26.50
N VAL A 719 2.03 41.16 -27.30
CA VAL A 719 2.29 42.61 -27.25
C VAL A 719 1.94 43.17 -25.87
N GLY A 720 0.77 42.81 -25.31
CA GLY A 720 0.38 43.23 -23.96
C GLY A 720 1.38 42.79 -22.89
N TYR A 721 1.92 41.58 -22.99
CA TYR A 721 2.98 41.10 -22.09
C TYR A 721 4.32 41.81 -22.29
N GLY A 722 4.69 42.13 -23.55
CA GLY A 722 5.86 42.93 -23.88
C GLY A 722 5.80 44.33 -23.25
N LEU A 723 4.64 44.99 -23.34
CA LEU A 723 4.39 46.30 -22.73
C LEU A 723 4.50 46.26 -21.20
N ILE A 724 4.05 45.18 -20.54
CA ILE A 724 4.29 45.01 -19.09
C ILE A 724 5.79 45.03 -18.79
N LYS A 725 6.61 44.31 -19.55
CA LYS A 725 8.06 44.29 -19.32
C LYS A 725 8.72 45.65 -19.56
N LEU A 726 8.24 46.40 -20.55
CA LEU A 726 8.78 47.71 -20.92
C LEU A 726 8.44 48.81 -19.90
N PHE A 727 7.21 48.83 -19.38
CA PHE A 727 6.72 49.92 -18.54
C PHE A 727 6.78 49.66 -17.03
N ASN A 728 6.99 48.40 -16.60
CA ASN A 728 6.91 48.03 -15.20
C ASN A 728 8.30 47.69 -14.60
N PHE A 729 9.08 48.73 -14.31
CA PHE A 729 10.46 48.62 -13.84
C PHE A 729 10.61 48.10 -12.40
N GLN A 730 9.55 48.19 -11.57
CA GLN A 730 9.64 47.88 -10.15
C GLN A 730 9.45 46.40 -9.80
N ARG A 731 8.77 45.60 -10.65
CA ARG A 731 8.50 44.18 -10.39
C ARG A 731 8.58 43.34 -11.66
N LYS A 732 9.40 42.29 -11.64
CA LYS A 732 9.46 41.32 -12.75
C LYS A 732 8.11 40.57 -12.85
N PRO A 733 7.45 40.55 -14.03
CA PRO A 733 6.22 39.79 -14.22
C PRO A 733 6.50 38.28 -14.19
N LYS A 734 5.46 37.51 -13.90
CA LYS A 734 5.46 36.05 -14.07
C LYS A 734 5.68 35.67 -15.54
N SER A 735 6.06 34.42 -15.79
CA SER A 735 6.27 33.94 -17.17
C SER A 735 5.00 34.10 -18.01
N PHE A 736 5.15 34.43 -19.31
CA PHE A 736 4.01 34.54 -20.22
C PHE A 736 3.17 33.26 -20.23
N THR A 737 3.83 32.10 -20.17
CA THR A 737 3.16 30.79 -20.12
C THR A 737 2.30 30.60 -18.89
N GLU A 738 2.66 31.16 -17.73
CA GLU A 738 1.80 31.13 -16.53
C GLU A 738 0.63 32.11 -16.67
N LEU A 739 0.90 33.34 -17.13
CA LEU A 739 -0.11 34.38 -17.26
C LEU A 739 -1.14 34.09 -18.36
N ALA A 740 -0.76 33.38 -19.41
CA ALA A 740 -1.66 33.06 -20.52
C ALA A 740 -2.88 32.23 -20.10
N TYR A 741 -2.78 31.39 -19.06
CA TYR A 741 -3.93 30.65 -18.53
C TYR A 741 -5.01 31.55 -17.93
N SER A 742 -4.70 32.82 -17.62
CA SER A 742 -5.73 33.76 -17.17
C SER A 742 -6.77 34.08 -18.25
N TYR A 743 -6.43 33.93 -19.54
CA TYR A 743 -7.36 34.11 -20.65
C TYR A 743 -8.36 32.97 -20.80
N LEU A 744 -8.19 31.85 -20.08
CA LEU A 744 -9.02 30.66 -20.25
C LEU A 744 -10.54 30.91 -20.09
N PRO A 745 -11.03 31.72 -19.11
CA PRO A 745 -12.44 32.11 -19.05
C PRO A 745 -12.90 32.89 -20.27
N LEU A 746 -12.09 33.83 -20.77
CA LEU A 746 -12.41 34.61 -21.95
C LEU A 746 -12.46 33.75 -23.22
N VAL A 747 -11.55 32.79 -23.39
CA VAL A 747 -11.58 31.85 -24.52
C VAL A 747 -12.84 30.99 -24.47
N LEU A 748 -13.21 30.46 -23.28
CA LEU A 748 -14.45 29.70 -23.11
C LEU A 748 -15.68 30.58 -23.40
N GLY A 749 -15.72 31.79 -22.85
CA GLY A 749 -16.81 32.74 -23.02
C GLY A 749 -16.99 33.22 -24.45
N GLY A 750 -15.90 33.47 -25.18
CA GLY A 750 -15.94 33.84 -26.60
C GLY A 750 -16.50 32.72 -27.46
N ASN A 751 -16.04 31.48 -27.25
CA ASN A 751 -16.59 30.30 -27.93
C ASN A 751 -18.07 30.10 -27.57
N LEU A 752 -18.43 30.20 -26.29
CA LEU A 752 -19.83 30.09 -25.85
C LEU A 752 -20.70 31.17 -26.46
N ALA A 753 -20.27 32.44 -26.48
CA ALA A 753 -21.00 33.54 -27.07
C ALA A 753 -21.24 33.34 -28.58
N HIS A 754 -20.26 32.81 -29.31
CA HIS A 754 -20.42 32.44 -30.72
C HIS A 754 -21.52 31.37 -30.89
N TYR A 755 -21.41 30.23 -30.21
CA TYR A 755 -22.36 29.12 -30.34
C TYR A 755 -23.73 29.38 -29.71
N LEU A 756 -23.85 30.38 -28.83
CA LEU A 756 -25.12 30.70 -28.17
C LEU A 756 -26.19 31.17 -29.17
N HIS A 757 -25.78 31.88 -30.24
CA HIS A 757 -26.67 32.25 -31.32
C HIS A 757 -27.27 31.01 -32.00
N LEU A 758 -26.42 30.05 -32.37
CA LEU A 758 -26.86 28.81 -33.00
C LEU A 758 -27.83 28.03 -32.08
N GLY A 759 -27.50 27.90 -30.79
CA GLY A 759 -28.35 27.17 -29.84
C GLY A 759 -29.71 27.81 -29.59
N LEU A 760 -29.79 29.14 -29.50
CA LEU A 760 -31.03 29.85 -29.18
C LEU A 760 -31.86 30.23 -30.41
N ALA A 761 -31.23 30.37 -31.59
CA ALA A 761 -31.89 30.74 -32.85
C ALA A 761 -32.27 29.51 -33.70
N GLU A 762 -31.44 28.46 -33.69
CA GLU A 762 -31.67 27.26 -34.51
C GLU A 762 -32.08 26.07 -33.66
N GLY A 763 -31.55 25.94 -32.44
CA GLY A 763 -31.83 24.79 -31.57
C GLY A 763 -33.32 24.62 -31.25
N GLY A 764 -34.05 25.72 -31.13
CA GLY A 764 -35.51 25.74 -30.94
C GLY A 764 -36.34 25.13 -32.07
N ARG A 765 -35.72 24.82 -33.23
CA ARG A 765 -36.36 24.23 -34.42
C ARG A 765 -36.25 22.70 -34.46
N ILE A 766 -35.91 22.05 -33.35
CA ILE A 766 -35.65 20.60 -33.33
C ILE A 766 -36.80 19.77 -33.93
N LEU A 767 -38.04 20.05 -33.55
CA LEU A 767 -39.24 19.33 -34.04
C LEU A 767 -39.43 19.48 -35.56
N PRO A 768 -39.48 20.71 -36.13
CA PRO A 768 -39.60 20.87 -37.57
C PRO A 768 -38.41 20.31 -38.34
N VAL A 769 -37.19 20.45 -37.83
CA VAL A 769 -35.99 19.90 -38.49
C VAL A 769 -36.03 18.36 -38.47
N THR A 770 -36.45 17.73 -37.37
CA THR A 770 -36.58 16.25 -37.30
C THR A 770 -37.60 15.75 -38.32
N LEU A 771 -38.77 16.39 -38.44
CA LEU A 771 -39.78 15.98 -39.43
C LEU A 771 -39.30 16.24 -40.86
N ALA A 772 -38.65 17.37 -41.12
CA ALA A 772 -38.04 17.69 -42.41
C ALA A 772 -36.93 16.69 -42.81
N THR A 773 -36.20 16.13 -41.84
CA THR A 773 -35.15 15.12 -42.07
C THR A 773 -35.74 13.86 -42.69
N PHE A 774 -36.96 13.48 -42.32
CA PHE A 774 -37.67 12.30 -42.84
C PHE A 774 -38.63 12.64 -43.99
N GLY A 775 -38.56 13.85 -44.55
CA GLY A 775 -39.38 14.27 -45.70
C GLY A 775 -40.84 14.60 -45.35
N LEU A 776 -41.16 14.82 -44.07
CA LEU A 776 -42.51 15.15 -43.60
C LEU A 776 -42.71 16.67 -43.51
N ASN A 777 -43.94 17.13 -43.76
CA ASN A 777 -44.30 18.56 -43.69
C ASN A 777 -44.12 19.10 -42.27
N SER A 778 -43.43 20.24 -42.16
CA SER A 778 -43.00 20.83 -40.89
C SER A 778 -43.48 22.26 -40.65
N GLU A 779 -44.26 22.82 -41.58
CA GLU A 779 -44.63 24.25 -41.63
C GLU A 779 -45.50 24.73 -40.45
N HIS A 780 -46.17 23.83 -39.71
CA HIS A 780 -47.08 24.18 -38.62
C HIS A 780 -46.62 23.77 -37.22
N LEU A 781 -45.36 23.33 -37.09
CA LEU A 781 -44.85 22.86 -35.81
C LEU A 781 -44.39 24.01 -34.91
N PRO A 782 -44.53 23.88 -33.59
CA PRO A 782 -44.06 24.89 -32.66
C PRO A 782 -42.54 25.03 -32.73
N VAL A 783 -42.09 26.28 -32.72
CA VAL A 783 -40.67 26.67 -32.74
C VAL A 783 -40.36 27.49 -31.50
N LEU A 784 -39.33 27.09 -30.74
CA LEU A 784 -38.95 27.72 -29.48
C LEU A 784 -37.64 28.52 -29.64
N ILE A 785 -37.71 29.63 -30.37
CA ILE A 785 -36.56 30.49 -30.63
C ILE A 785 -36.56 31.68 -29.68
N ALA A 786 -35.39 32.03 -29.15
CA ALA A 786 -35.24 33.25 -28.37
C ALA A 786 -35.26 34.49 -29.26
N HIS A 787 -35.86 35.58 -28.77
CA HIS A 787 -35.84 36.86 -29.48
C HIS A 787 -34.38 37.34 -29.70
N PRO A 788 -34.02 37.91 -30.87
CA PRO A 788 -32.65 38.34 -31.16
C PRO A 788 -32.04 39.28 -30.12
N ALA A 789 -32.85 40.16 -29.52
CA ALA A 789 -32.43 41.02 -28.41
C ALA A 789 -32.02 40.24 -27.15
N VAL A 790 -32.65 39.10 -26.87
CA VAL A 790 -32.27 38.23 -25.74
C VAL A 790 -30.97 37.50 -26.04
N ILE A 791 -30.78 37.04 -27.28
CA ILE A 791 -29.55 36.37 -27.72
C ILE A 791 -28.37 37.33 -27.58
N SER A 792 -28.47 38.53 -28.15
CA SER A 792 -27.42 39.56 -28.05
C SER A 792 -27.13 39.96 -26.59
N PHE A 793 -28.17 40.12 -25.76
CA PHE A 793 -28.00 40.37 -24.32
C PHE A 793 -27.20 39.25 -23.63
N LEU A 794 -27.54 37.99 -23.88
CA LEU A 794 -26.84 36.86 -23.26
C LEU A 794 -25.40 36.70 -23.79
N GLN A 795 -25.15 37.00 -25.07
CA GLN A 795 -23.80 37.04 -25.64
C GLN A 795 -22.95 38.13 -24.96
N ASP A 796 -23.49 39.34 -24.83
CA ASP A 796 -22.84 40.46 -24.14
C ASP A 796 -22.57 40.12 -22.66
N ALA A 797 -23.57 39.58 -21.95
CA ALA A 797 -23.43 39.18 -20.56
C ALA A 797 -22.34 38.10 -20.39
N THR A 798 -22.27 37.13 -21.30
CA THR A 798 -21.26 36.07 -21.30
C THR A 798 -19.85 36.64 -21.49
N LEU A 799 -19.66 37.56 -22.45
CA LEU A 799 -18.37 38.20 -22.71
C LEU A 799 -17.94 39.08 -21.52
N ILE A 800 -18.83 39.92 -21.00
CA ILE A 800 -18.55 40.80 -19.84
C ILE A 800 -18.17 39.97 -18.62
N PHE A 801 -18.95 38.93 -18.30
CA PHE A 801 -18.65 38.06 -17.17
C PHE A 801 -17.30 37.34 -17.34
N SER A 802 -16.98 36.91 -18.56
CA SER A 802 -15.71 36.25 -18.87
C SER A 802 -14.51 37.18 -18.75
N VAL A 803 -14.65 38.46 -19.13
CA VAL A 803 -13.63 39.50 -18.89
C VAL A 803 -13.39 39.69 -17.40
N LEU A 804 -14.45 39.82 -16.61
CA LEU A 804 -14.33 39.98 -15.15
C LEU A 804 -13.60 38.78 -14.52
N LEU A 805 -13.98 37.56 -14.91
CA LEU A 805 -13.31 36.34 -14.44
C LEU A 805 -11.84 36.28 -14.86
N THR A 806 -11.53 36.62 -16.12
CA THR A 806 -10.14 36.69 -16.59
C THR A 806 -9.33 37.69 -15.80
N ILE A 807 -9.83 38.91 -15.58
CA ILE A 807 -9.14 39.93 -14.77
C ILE A 807 -8.87 39.41 -13.35
N VAL A 808 -9.88 38.85 -12.68
CA VAL A 808 -9.74 38.28 -11.33
C VAL A 808 -8.70 37.15 -11.32
N LEU A 809 -8.74 36.26 -12.32
CA LEU A 809 -7.82 35.14 -12.44
C LEU A 809 -6.38 35.61 -12.71
N THR A 810 -6.19 36.59 -13.59
CA THR A 810 -4.90 37.25 -13.84
C THR A 810 -4.31 37.80 -12.55
N GLN A 811 -5.12 38.47 -11.71
CA GLN A 811 -4.67 38.99 -10.41
C GLN A 811 -4.27 37.86 -9.44
N LYS A 812 -5.07 36.79 -9.36
CA LYS A 812 -4.78 35.64 -8.48
C LYS A 812 -3.52 34.87 -8.88
N ILE A 813 -3.31 34.68 -10.19
CA ILE A 813 -2.12 34.00 -10.72
C ILE A 813 -0.87 34.87 -10.53
N ALA A 814 -0.95 36.15 -10.90
CA ALA A 814 0.19 37.05 -10.84
C ALA A 814 0.59 37.43 -9.40
N ARG A 815 -0.39 37.54 -8.48
CA ARG A 815 -0.23 38.07 -7.11
C ARG A 815 0.41 39.47 -7.09
N GLN A 816 0.01 40.31 -8.05
CA GLN A 816 0.48 41.68 -8.22
C GLN A 816 -0.70 42.64 -8.16
N PRO A 817 -0.50 43.96 -7.97
CA PRO A 817 -1.60 44.93 -7.98
C PRO A 817 -2.19 45.14 -9.39
N LEU A 818 -3.39 45.70 -9.46
CA LEU A 818 -4.08 45.95 -10.74
C LEU A 818 -3.26 46.82 -11.72
N ARG A 819 -2.62 47.87 -11.20
CA ARG A 819 -1.83 48.83 -11.99
C ARG A 819 -0.64 48.20 -12.71
N SER A 820 0.01 47.21 -12.09
CA SER A 820 1.22 46.59 -12.66
C SER A 820 0.91 45.66 -13.85
N LEU A 821 -0.36 45.27 -14.00
CA LEU A 821 -0.85 44.40 -15.06
C LEU A 821 -1.81 45.15 -16.01
N PHE A 822 -1.81 46.49 -15.96
CA PHE A 822 -2.73 47.33 -16.72
C PHE A 822 -2.78 46.97 -18.21
N TRP A 823 -1.62 46.81 -18.86
CA TRP A 823 -1.54 46.47 -20.29
C TRP A 823 -2.14 45.11 -20.64
N GLN A 824 -2.07 44.13 -19.73
CA GLN A 824 -2.72 42.83 -19.92
C GLN A 824 -4.24 42.92 -19.75
N HIS A 825 -4.73 43.70 -18.79
CA HIS A 825 -6.17 43.96 -18.65
C HIS A 825 -6.71 44.72 -19.85
N LEU A 826 -5.97 45.71 -20.35
CA LEU A 826 -6.33 46.44 -21.55
C LEU A 826 -6.39 45.53 -22.78
N ALA A 827 -5.41 44.64 -22.96
CA ALA A 827 -5.44 43.63 -24.02
C ALA A 827 -6.65 42.69 -23.89
N THR A 828 -7.00 42.27 -22.66
CA THR A 828 -8.18 41.45 -22.37
C THR A 828 -9.47 42.16 -22.79
N ILE A 829 -9.64 43.42 -22.38
CA ILE A 829 -10.83 44.23 -22.69
C ILE A 829 -10.91 44.51 -24.19
N GLY A 830 -9.79 44.88 -24.83
CA GLY A 830 -9.73 45.15 -26.25
C GLY A 830 -10.10 43.93 -27.09
N LEU A 831 -9.58 42.75 -26.74
CA LEU A 831 -9.94 41.50 -27.43
C LEU A 831 -11.42 41.14 -27.20
N ALA A 832 -11.95 41.31 -25.98
CA ALA A 832 -13.36 41.09 -25.72
C ALA A 832 -14.28 42.04 -26.49
N ALA A 833 -13.91 43.33 -26.58
CA ALA A 833 -14.62 44.31 -27.38
C ALA A 833 -14.59 43.95 -28.87
N SER A 834 -13.46 43.49 -29.39
CA SER A 834 -13.37 43.04 -30.79
C SER A 834 -14.26 41.82 -31.06
N MET A 835 -14.31 40.83 -30.15
CA MET A 835 -15.21 39.69 -30.27
C MET A 835 -16.68 40.13 -30.21
N ARG A 836 -17.02 41.08 -29.33
CA ARG A 836 -18.37 41.64 -29.26
C ARG A 836 -18.79 42.26 -30.59
N VAL A 837 -17.91 43.06 -31.21
CA VAL A 837 -18.18 43.68 -32.52
C VAL A 837 -18.37 42.64 -33.61
N LEU A 838 -17.64 41.52 -33.60
CA LEU A 838 -17.74 40.49 -34.64
C LEU A 838 -18.89 39.49 -34.44
N ILE A 839 -19.33 39.29 -33.19
CA ILE A 839 -20.32 38.27 -32.83
C ILE A 839 -21.73 38.86 -32.73
N VAL A 840 -21.85 40.07 -32.16
CA VAL A 840 -23.13 40.68 -31.77
C VAL A 840 -23.62 41.71 -32.80
N PHE A 841 -22.69 42.40 -33.45
CA PHE A 841 -22.94 43.37 -34.51
C PHE A 841 -22.49 42.78 -35.85
#